data_AF-A0A485L1Z1-F1
#
_entry.id   AF-A0A485L1Z1-F1
#
_cell.length_a   1.000
_cell.length_b   1.000
_cell.length_c   1.000
_cell.angle_alpha   90.00
_cell.angle_beta   90.00
_cell.angle_gamma   90.00
#
_symmetry.space_group_name_H-M   'P 1'
#
loop_
_entity.id
_entity.type
_entity.pdbx_description
1 polymer ?
#
loop_
_entity_poly.entity_id
_entity_poly.type
_entity_poly.pdbx_seq_one_letter_code
_entity_poly.pdbx_strand_id
1 'polypeptide(L)'
;MSKTASSIEFHVKKTATRLSTIVAIMGFCAWILATVNTLLDPIKTLYGYYLYTDSWNQEADNRTMTGVHNFNNVSSHVCTPADKWTDCYYELPVLGPGSLANQTCRTFYPVEPVNECFGTFFGNCTNAAGQVTYLPSHRYVTNQWSIQTASTDKECLSRIGEGIIFPCQSYTSMNGRVLNYQTQRSEVTKWCREFGAWFVYDSETQIQEMLLANVSHGKANASLFSIPLEIYKPSINLMDYIGCSADLLIGGTATHTATTAWYGQTRAPWSARTTRVAGSNVISRNYPLMNVVTTLMCNGDFTMVRTVYKDGLRLLILLIITYYRISSIYYPLLLVYRSQNRPFTSWLWHRNMGLVLHKRERRNVIILMLLTIETLVSTEDILMFCQQVVYTDSREWLTILLKCMSICRVIWPCALIMLLLSRIQQALLPDKYAIAIADDLFFFCCPVVLFYVPRFVTSQGNYIFQGFGFSGDIIRHLGNSILQVSKTDSDPITLYFNLFGLFTAIATTFCYCLSLFLKLVLHSDASILAYLFSGGQTQLAANTGCKRGFAVVLHESRLSFSTAVAQQLGRAKVNLLCESASLASEGFVSLVYGQYEVLGTITWGVPYPVLNRHGHAAVIQNNVVEYDDKVTMKVLSSTVSYPFVAGVPDLE
;
A
#
# COMPACT_ATOMS: atom_id res chain seq x y z
N MET A 1 -15.49 35.94 -49.04
CA MET A 1 -14.38 35.08 -48.60
C MET A 1 -13.54 35.66 -47.44
N SER A 2 -13.50 36.97 -47.15
CA SER A 2 -12.69 37.48 -46.00
C SER A 2 -13.36 37.37 -44.62
N LYS A 3 -14.70 37.27 -44.52
CA LYS A 3 -15.41 37.09 -43.23
C LYS A 3 -15.29 35.66 -42.64
N THR A 4 -15.08 34.65 -43.48
CA THR A 4 -14.88 33.26 -43.03
C THR A 4 -13.45 33.02 -42.53
N ALA A 5 -12.45 33.67 -43.13
CA ALA A 5 -11.06 33.61 -42.66
C ALA A 5 -10.89 34.22 -41.26
N SER A 6 -11.50 35.38 -40.98
CA SER A 6 -11.40 36.03 -39.66
C SER A 6 -12.15 35.29 -38.54
N SER A 7 -13.26 34.62 -38.86
CA SER A 7 -14.00 33.76 -37.92
C SER A 7 -13.21 32.51 -37.54
N ILE A 8 -12.55 31.87 -38.52
CA ILE A 8 -11.67 30.71 -38.28
C ILE A 8 -10.46 31.15 -37.47
N GLU A 9 -9.83 32.29 -37.79
CA GLU A 9 -8.67 32.79 -37.07
C GLU A 9 -9.00 33.18 -35.61
N PHE A 10 -10.19 33.73 -35.36
CA PHE A 10 -10.69 34.03 -34.02
C PHE A 10 -11.02 32.76 -33.21
N HIS A 11 -11.64 31.75 -33.83
CA HIS A 11 -11.90 30.46 -33.19
C HIS A 11 -10.62 29.68 -32.89
N VAL A 12 -9.61 29.74 -33.77
CA VAL A 12 -8.29 29.14 -33.56
C VAL A 12 -7.53 29.87 -32.45
N LYS A 13 -7.55 31.21 -32.40
CA LYS A 13 -6.95 31.99 -31.30
C LYS A 13 -7.64 31.74 -29.95
N LYS A 14 -8.98 31.61 -29.93
CA LYS A 14 -9.78 31.32 -28.72
C LYS A 14 -9.61 29.88 -28.21
N THR A 15 -9.44 28.91 -29.11
CA THR A 15 -9.13 27.53 -28.73
C THR A 15 -7.68 27.37 -28.27
N ALA A 16 -6.72 28.06 -28.91
CA ALA A 16 -5.32 28.10 -28.47
C ALA A 16 -5.14 28.75 -27.08
N THR A 17 -5.87 29.83 -26.77
CA THR A 17 -5.85 30.47 -25.43
C THR A 17 -6.54 29.64 -24.35
N ARG A 18 -7.61 28.90 -24.68
CA ARG A 18 -8.20 27.94 -23.75
C ARG A 18 -7.26 26.76 -23.49
N LEU A 19 -6.60 26.25 -24.53
CA LEU A 19 -5.62 25.17 -24.41
C LEU A 19 -4.41 25.59 -23.57
N SER A 20 -3.89 26.81 -23.77
CA SER A 20 -2.78 27.33 -22.95
C SER A 20 -3.17 27.52 -21.48
N THR A 21 -4.40 27.94 -21.21
CA THR A 21 -4.93 28.07 -19.84
C THR A 21 -5.06 26.70 -19.16
N ILE A 22 -5.56 25.69 -19.87
CA ILE A 22 -5.67 24.32 -19.36
C ILE A 22 -4.28 23.73 -19.10
N VAL A 23 -3.32 23.92 -20.02
CA VAL A 23 -1.92 23.50 -19.84
C VAL A 23 -1.28 24.19 -18.63
N ALA A 24 -1.54 25.48 -18.42
CA ALA A 24 -1.03 26.22 -17.26
C ALA A 24 -1.63 25.69 -15.93
N ILE A 25 -2.94 25.40 -15.90
CA ILE A 25 -3.59 24.79 -14.71
C ILE A 25 -3.01 23.40 -14.44
N MET A 26 -2.86 22.56 -15.47
CA MET A 26 -2.23 21.24 -15.31
C MET A 26 -0.78 21.34 -14.84
N GLY A 27 -0.02 22.29 -15.37
CA GLY A 27 1.34 22.60 -14.94
C GLY A 27 1.41 23.03 -13.49
N PHE A 28 0.47 23.88 -13.04
CA PHE A 28 0.36 24.31 -11.65
C PHE A 28 -0.01 23.15 -10.71
N CYS A 29 -0.98 22.31 -11.07
CA CYS A 29 -1.32 21.12 -10.29
C CYS A 29 -0.15 20.13 -10.20
N ALA A 30 0.55 19.90 -11.32
CA ALA A 30 1.74 19.07 -11.35
C ALA A 30 2.87 19.65 -10.48
N TRP A 31 3.01 20.98 -10.45
CA TRP A 31 3.98 21.69 -9.60
C TRP A 31 3.67 21.50 -8.12
N ILE A 32 2.40 21.67 -7.71
CA ILE A 32 1.96 21.43 -6.32
C ILE A 32 2.27 19.99 -5.91
N LEU A 33 1.84 19.01 -6.71
CA LEU A 33 2.02 17.60 -6.41
C LEU A 33 3.51 17.21 -6.30
N ALA A 34 4.34 17.69 -7.23
CA ALA A 34 5.78 17.46 -7.19
C ALA A 34 6.42 18.07 -5.94
N THR A 35 6.05 19.31 -5.60
CA THR A 35 6.61 20.03 -4.44
C THR A 35 6.20 19.39 -3.11
N VAL A 36 4.92 19.01 -2.97
CA VAL A 36 4.41 18.32 -1.77
C VAL A 36 5.06 16.95 -1.62
N ASN A 37 5.15 16.13 -2.68
CA ASN A 37 5.80 14.83 -2.62
C ASN A 37 7.30 14.94 -2.25
N THR A 38 7.96 15.98 -2.74
CA THR A 38 9.36 16.30 -2.42
C THR A 38 9.55 16.70 -0.95
N LEU A 39 8.71 17.58 -0.41
CA LEU A 39 8.80 18.00 1.00
C LEU A 39 8.45 16.87 1.97
N LEU A 40 7.51 16.01 1.58
CA LEU A 40 7.09 14.86 2.37
C LEU A 40 8.02 13.65 2.18
N ASP A 41 9.04 13.69 1.33
CA ASP A 41 9.91 12.54 1.05
C ASP A 41 10.75 12.07 2.26
N PRO A 42 11.34 12.95 3.09
CA PRO A 42 11.99 12.50 4.32
C PRO A 42 10.96 11.93 5.31
N ILE A 43 9.80 12.57 5.41
CA ILE A 43 8.72 12.17 6.31
C ILE A 43 8.12 10.83 5.88
N LYS A 44 7.93 10.56 4.59
CA LYS A 44 7.40 9.29 4.09
C LYS A 44 8.38 8.14 4.32
N THR A 45 9.68 8.43 4.24
CA THR A 45 10.77 7.48 4.51
C THR A 45 10.91 7.18 6.01
N LEU A 46 10.42 8.05 6.89
CA LEU A 46 10.38 7.80 8.33
C LEU A 46 9.03 7.21 8.78
N TYR A 47 7.92 7.80 8.34
CA TYR A 47 6.56 7.44 8.72
C TYR A 47 6.19 6.01 8.30
N GLY A 48 6.45 5.66 7.03
CA GLY A 48 6.10 4.33 6.52
C GLY A 48 6.97 3.19 7.08
N TYR A 49 7.95 3.47 7.94
CA TYR A 49 8.91 2.48 8.43
C TYR A 49 9.08 2.44 9.96
N TYR A 50 9.04 3.58 10.66
CA TYR A 50 9.26 3.65 12.11
C TYR A 50 7.98 3.76 12.95
N LEU A 51 6.90 4.31 12.39
CA LEU A 51 5.67 4.56 13.16
C LEU A 51 4.62 3.44 13.04
N TYR A 52 4.91 2.41 12.25
CA TYR A 52 3.98 1.32 11.94
C TYR A 52 4.49 -0.07 12.32
N THR A 53 5.46 -0.11 13.25
CA THR A 53 6.07 -1.35 13.74
C THR A 53 5.15 -2.19 14.63
N ASP A 54 4.07 -1.62 15.14
CA ASP A 54 2.98 -2.41 15.70
C ASP A 54 1.74 -1.55 15.80
N SER A 55 0.57 -2.20 15.74
CA SER A 55 -0.80 -1.75 16.06
C SER A 55 -1.03 -0.32 16.58
N TRP A 56 -0.57 0.74 15.90
CA TRP A 56 -0.92 2.10 16.29
C TRP A 56 -2.33 2.38 15.79
N ASN A 57 -3.28 2.03 16.67
CA ASN A 57 -4.67 2.45 16.75
C ASN A 57 -5.23 3.02 15.45
N GLN A 58 -5.71 2.15 14.58
CA GLN A 58 -6.63 2.59 13.55
C GLN A 58 -7.87 1.76 13.60
N GLU A 59 -8.94 2.46 13.95
CA GLU A 59 -10.29 1.98 13.82
C GLU A 59 -10.49 1.62 12.35
N ALA A 60 -10.55 0.33 12.06
CA ALA A 60 -11.30 -0.14 10.90
C ALA A 60 -12.76 0.21 11.19
N ASP A 61 -13.13 1.46 10.94
CA ASP A 61 -14.42 2.04 11.32
C ASP A 61 -15.53 1.50 10.42
N ASN A 62 -16.60 1.04 11.07
CA ASN A 62 -17.99 0.87 10.62
C ASN A 62 -18.27 0.63 9.13
N ARG A 63 -17.55 -0.27 8.46
CA ARG A 63 -18.11 -0.86 7.24
C ARG A 63 -19.09 -1.96 7.61
N THR A 64 -20.36 -1.57 7.57
CA THR A 64 -21.51 -2.45 7.59
C THR A 64 -21.45 -3.38 6.38
N MET A 65 -21.13 -4.66 6.59
CA MET A 65 -21.34 -5.66 5.55
C MET A 65 -22.79 -6.13 5.63
N THR A 66 -23.48 -6.16 4.49
CA THR A 66 -24.88 -6.59 4.42
C THR A 66 -24.98 -7.91 3.67
N GLY A 67 -25.57 -8.92 4.31
CA GLY A 67 -25.88 -10.22 3.70
C GLY A 67 -27.38 -10.38 3.54
N VAL A 68 -27.83 -10.97 2.44
CA VAL A 68 -29.27 -11.15 2.14
C VAL A 68 -29.56 -12.61 1.90
N HIS A 69 -30.42 -13.20 2.72
CA HIS A 69 -30.74 -14.62 2.64
C HIS A 69 -32.24 -14.88 2.73
N ASN A 70 -32.69 -15.86 1.94
CA ASN A 70 -34.06 -16.34 1.95
C ASN A 70 -34.14 -17.64 2.74
N PHE A 71 -35.02 -17.69 3.74
CA PHE A 71 -35.26 -18.84 4.59
C PHE A 71 -36.67 -19.37 4.40
N ASN A 72 -36.83 -20.67 4.58
CA ASN A 72 -38.12 -21.35 4.57
C ASN A 72 -38.42 -21.88 5.97
N ASN A 73 -39.47 -21.36 6.60
CA ASN A 73 -39.88 -21.79 7.95
C ASN A 73 -41.08 -22.76 7.91
N VAL A 74 -41.64 -23.02 6.71
CA VAL A 74 -42.91 -23.76 6.57
C VAL A 74 -42.67 -25.16 6.03
N SER A 75 -41.90 -25.29 4.94
CA SER A 75 -41.66 -26.59 4.30
C SER A 75 -40.24 -27.12 4.48
N SER A 76 -39.40 -26.45 5.26
CA SER A 76 -38.06 -26.97 5.61
C SER A 76 -38.16 -28.26 6.41
N HIS A 77 -37.22 -29.18 6.23
CA HIS A 77 -37.14 -30.47 6.94
C HIS A 77 -35.90 -30.56 7.82
N VAL A 78 -35.82 -31.61 8.65
CA VAL A 78 -34.64 -31.89 9.48
C VAL A 78 -33.46 -32.23 8.57
N CYS A 79 -32.32 -31.56 8.77
CA CYS A 79 -31.15 -31.74 7.90
C CYS A 79 -30.66 -33.20 7.87
N THR A 80 -30.51 -33.73 6.65
CA THR A 80 -29.80 -34.98 6.40
C THR A 80 -28.33 -34.71 6.02
N PRO A 81 -27.43 -35.72 6.03
CA PRO A 81 -26.06 -35.53 5.55
C PRO A 81 -25.95 -35.06 4.08
N ALA A 82 -26.99 -35.27 3.26
CA ALA A 82 -27.04 -34.85 1.86
C ALA A 82 -27.54 -33.41 1.68
N ASP A 83 -28.42 -32.94 2.58
CA ASP A 83 -29.07 -31.61 2.50
C ASP A 83 -28.31 -30.52 3.27
N LYS A 84 -27.05 -30.78 3.64
CA LYS A 84 -26.29 -29.90 4.54
C LYS A 84 -26.31 -28.46 4.02
N TRP A 85 -26.83 -27.56 4.87
CA TRP A 85 -26.78 -26.10 4.72
C TRP A 85 -27.72 -25.48 3.69
N THR A 86 -28.69 -26.23 3.17
CA THR A 86 -29.68 -25.71 2.21
C THR A 86 -31.08 -26.23 2.54
N ASP A 87 -32.04 -25.31 2.70
CA ASP A 87 -33.48 -25.59 2.90
C ASP A 87 -33.79 -26.66 3.97
N CYS A 88 -33.05 -26.66 5.07
CA CYS A 88 -33.23 -27.60 6.18
C CYS A 88 -33.00 -26.93 7.55
N TYR A 89 -33.27 -27.63 8.65
CA TYR A 89 -32.94 -27.17 10.00
C TYR A 89 -32.36 -28.26 10.92
N TYR A 90 -31.57 -27.86 11.91
CA TYR A 90 -31.28 -28.69 13.09
C TYR A 90 -32.15 -28.25 14.25
N GLU A 91 -32.60 -29.20 15.07
CA GLU A 91 -33.32 -28.94 16.32
C GLU A 91 -32.49 -29.47 17.49
N LEU A 92 -31.96 -28.57 18.31
CA LEU A 92 -30.95 -28.89 19.32
C LEU A 92 -31.30 -28.26 20.68
N PRO A 93 -31.06 -28.98 21.80
CA PRO A 93 -31.16 -28.39 23.13
C PRO A 93 -30.04 -27.37 23.36
N VAL A 94 -30.36 -26.29 24.06
CA VAL A 94 -29.42 -25.24 24.47
C VAL A 94 -29.03 -25.42 25.92
N LEU A 95 -27.73 -25.53 26.17
CA LEU A 95 -27.08 -25.66 27.46
C LEU A 95 -26.27 -24.40 27.77
N GLY A 96 -25.83 -24.24 29.01
CA GLY A 96 -24.94 -23.14 29.43
C GLY A 96 -25.67 -22.05 30.23
N PRO A 97 -24.96 -20.94 30.54
CA PRO A 97 -25.49 -19.87 31.40
C PRO A 97 -26.29 -18.76 30.69
N GLY A 98 -26.36 -18.74 29.35
CA GLY A 98 -27.04 -17.65 28.63
C GLY A 98 -28.57 -17.68 28.71
N SER A 99 -29.22 -16.62 28.24
CA SER A 99 -30.67 -16.40 28.29
C SER A 99 -31.49 -17.45 27.52
N LEU A 100 -30.87 -18.05 26.50
CA LEU A 100 -31.45 -19.12 25.69
C LEU A 100 -31.24 -20.52 26.29
N ALA A 101 -30.57 -20.65 27.43
CA ALA A 101 -30.37 -21.93 28.08
C ALA A 101 -31.68 -22.61 28.48
N ASN A 102 -31.70 -23.95 28.48
CA ASN A 102 -32.87 -24.80 28.71
C ASN A 102 -34.00 -24.63 27.67
N GLN A 103 -33.69 -24.06 26.51
CA GLN A 103 -34.59 -24.00 25.36
C GLN A 103 -34.16 -25.02 24.31
N THR A 104 -35.08 -25.41 23.43
CA THR A 104 -34.77 -26.17 22.22
C THR A 104 -34.83 -25.23 21.03
N CYS A 105 -33.73 -25.03 20.31
CA CYS A 105 -33.67 -24.11 19.18
C CYS A 105 -33.65 -24.87 17.85
N ARG A 106 -34.49 -24.43 16.91
CA ARG A 106 -34.38 -24.79 15.50
C ARG A 106 -33.54 -23.77 14.76
N THR A 107 -32.63 -24.25 13.92
CA THR A 107 -31.60 -23.45 13.26
C THR A 107 -31.75 -23.67 11.76
N PHE A 108 -32.47 -22.78 11.10
CA PHE A 108 -32.82 -22.93 9.68
C PHE A 108 -31.69 -22.46 8.78
N TYR A 109 -31.53 -23.14 7.66
CA TYR A 109 -30.59 -22.78 6.61
C TYR A 109 -31.30 -22.13 5.42
N PRO A 110 -30.58 -21.26 4.70
CA PRO A 110 -31.15 -20.58 3.54
C PRO A 110 -31.48 -21.57 2.41
N VAL A 111 -32.45 -21.20 1.57
CA VAL A 111 -32.86 -22.02 0.41
C VAL A 111 -31.76 -22.10 -0.63
N GLU A 112 -30.95 -21.04 -0.73
CA GLU A 112 -29.84 -20.95 -1.68
C GLU A 112 -28.49 -21.18 -0.97
N PRO A 113 -27.53 -21.83 -1.64
CA PRO A 113 -26.19 -21.99 -1.09
C PRO A 113 -25.52 -20.62 -0.95
N VAL A 114 -25.16 -20.28 0.29
CA VAL A 114 -24.48 -19.02 0.60
C VAL A 114 -22.98 -19.13 0.27
N ASN A 115 -22.46 -18.18 -0.49
CA ASN A 115 -21.02 -18.03 -0.78
C ASN A 115 -20.41 -16.78 -0.12
N GLU A 116 -21.11 -16.18 0.84
CA GLU A 116 -20.70 -14.97 1.55
C GLU A 116 -19.83 -15.27 2.78
N CYS A 117 -19.02 -14.30 3.20
CA CYS A 117 -18.01 -14.42 4.27
C CYS A 117 -18.57 -14.31 5.70
N PHE A 118 -19.88 -14.13 5.83
CA PHE A 118 -20.65 -14.12 7.08
C PHE A 118 -22.06 -14.60 6.76
N GLY A 119 -22.76 -15.09 7.78
CA GLY A 119 -24.08 -15.69 7.59
C GLY A 119 -25.15 -15.00 8.43
N THR A 120 -26.40 -15.18 8.03
CA THR A 120 -27.55 -14.81 8.86
C THR A 120 -27.98 -16.01 9.70
N PHE A 121 -28.18 -15.81 10.99
CA PHE A 121 -28.82 -16.82 11.83
C PHE A 121 -30.34 -16.61 11.83
N PHE A 122 -31.08 -17.61 11.34
CA PHE A 122 -32.55 -17.65 11.40
C PHE A 122 -32.98 -18.88 12.20
N GLY A 123 -33.80 -18.68 13.21
CA GLY A 123 -34.15 -19.72 14.17
C GLY A 123 -35.35 -19.38 15.03
N ASN A 124 -35.88 -20.41 15.68
CA ASN A 124 -36.82 -20.23 16.78
C ASN A 124 -36.46 -21.13 17.94
N CYS A 125 -36.58 -20.62 19.16
CA CYS A 125 -36.24 -21.33 20.38
C CYS A 125 -37.49 -21.50 21.24
N THR A 126 -37.77 -22.73 21.65
CA THR A 126 -38.93 -23.07 22.48
C THR A 126 -38.47 -23.39 23.90
N ASN A 127 -39.02 -22.70 24.89
CA ASN A 127 -38.76 -23.03 26.29
C ASN A 127 -39.66 -24.20 26.76
N ALA A 128 -39.36 -24.73 27.95
CA ALA A 128 -40.17 -25.81 28.55
C ALA A 128 -41.65 -25.45 28.79
N ALA A 129 -41.97 -24.15 28.85
CA ALA A 129 -43.34 -23.65 28.97
C ALA A 129 -44.06 -23.50 27.61
N GLY A 130 -43.41 -23.85 26.49
CA GLY A 130 -43.96 -23.76 25.14
C GLY A 130 -43.91 -22.37 24.51
N GLN A 131 -43.30 -21.38 25.17
CA GLN A 131 -43.11 -20.04 24.61
C GLN A 131 -42.01 -20.06 23.55
N VAL A 132 -42.30 -19.46 22.40
CA VAL A 132 -41.40 -19.41 21.24
C VAL A 132 -40.72 -18.05 21.14
N THR A 133 -39.40 -18.05 21.07
CA THR A 133 -38.57 -16.88 20.76
C THR A 133 -38.13 -16.95 19.31
N TYR A 134 -38.45 -15.93 18.50
CA TYR A 134 -38.05 -15.86 17.08
C TYR A 134 -36.78 -15.03 16.91
N LEU A 135 -35.85 -15.54 16.10
CA LEU A 135 -34.50 -15.01 15.89
C LEU A 135 -34.22 -14.95 14.37
N PRO A 136 -33.95 -13.78 13.76
CA PRO A 136 -34.02 -12.45 14.35
C PRO A 136 -35.46 -11.97 14.56
N SER A 137 -35.62 -10.90 15.34
CA SER A 137 -36.88 -10.19 15.56
C SER A 137 -36.62 -8.70 15.83
N HIS A 138 -37.66 -7.90 16.11
CA HIS A 138 -37.49 -6.49 16.50
C HIS A 138 -36.61 -6.32 17.75
N ARG A 139 -36.60 -7.31 18.64
CA ARG A 139 -35.78 -7.31 19.85
C ARG A 139 -34.40 -7.93 19.62
N TYR A 140 -34.33 -9.07 18.94
CA TYR A 140 -33.10 -9.84 18.79
C TYR A 140 -32.47 -9.65 17.42
N VAL A 141 -31.25 -9.14 17.42
CA VAL A 141 -30.41 -9.02 16.24
C VAL A 141 -29.47 -10.22 16.17
N THR A 142 -29.41 -10.90 15.04
CA THR A 142 -28.66 -12.15 14.88
C THR A 142 -27.63 -12.06 13.77
N ASN A 143 -26.52 -12.76 13.97
CA ASN A 143 -25.45 -12.88 12.98
C ASN A 143 -24.69 -14.20 13.15
N GLN A 144 -23.96 -14.62 12.14
CA GLN A 144 -23.07 -15.76 12.19
C GLN A 144 -21.64 -15.30 11.89
N TRP A 145 -20.71 -15.67 12.76
CA TRP A 145 -19.31 -15.28 12.60
C TRP A 145 -18.35 -16.36 13.11
N SER A 146 -17.08 -16.22 12.75
CA SER A 146 -16.00 -17.12 13.13
C SER A 146 -15.42 -16.79 14.49
N ILE A 147 -15.04 -17.83 15.22
CA ILE A 147 -14.34 -17.73 16.49
C ILE A 147 -13.16 -18.68 16.52
N GLN A 148 -12.18 -18.32 17.35
CA GLN A 148 -11.01 -19.15 17.58
C GLN A 148 -10.89 -19.47 19.06
N THR A 149 -10.58 -20.72 19.37
CA THR A 149 -10.18 -21.14 20.72
C THR A 149 -8.73 -21.62 20.70
N ALA A 150 -7.99 -21.33 21.77
CA ALA A 150 -6.62 -21.79 21.94
C ALA A 150 -6.37 -22.31 23.36
N SER A 151 -5.57 -23.36 23.48
CA SER A 151 -5.15 -23.93 24.76
C SER A 151 -3.75 -24.54 24.65
N THR A 152 -3.03 -24.62 25.76
CA THR A 152 -1.81 -25.42 25.86
C THR A 152 -2.10 -26.92 25.89
N ASP A 153 -3.31 -27.31 26.30
CA ASP A 153 -3.77 -28.69 26.34
C ASP A 153 -4.69 -29.00 25.15
N LYS A 154 -4.26 -29.96 24.33
CA LYS A 154 -5.02 -30.43 23.17
C LYS A 154 -6.35 -31.07 23.57
N GLU A 155 -6.36 -31.82 24.68
CA GLU A 155 -7.56 -32.54 25.12
C GLU A 155 -8.65 -31.57 25.55
N CYS A 156 -8.26 -30.46 26.18
CA CYS A 156 -9.17 -29.38 26.56
C CYS A 156 -10.01 -28.86 25.38
N LEU A 157 -9.39 -28.67 24.20
CA LEU A 157 -10.10 -28.20 22.99
C LEU A 157 -11.06 -29.23 22.39
N SER A 158 -10.95 -30.51 22.74
CA SER A 158 -11.87 -31.55 22.28
C SER A 158 -13.24 -31.48 22.95
N ARG A 159 -13.34 -30.80 24.11
CA ARG A 159 -14.55 -30.73 24.94
C ARG A 159 -15.59 -29.72 24.46
N ILE A 160 -15.21 -28.81 23.55
CA ILE A 160 -16.10 -27.73 23.07
C ILE A 160 -15.94 -27.47 21.58
N GLY A 161 -17.07 -27.15 20.94
CA GLY A 161 -17.11 -26.75 19.54
C GLY A 161 -17.09 -27.94 18.59
N GLU A 162 -17.33 -27.63 17.32
CA GLU A 162 -17.07 -28.51 16.18
C GLU A 162 -15.81 -28.04 15.42
N GLY A 163 -15.33 -28.79 14.43
CA GLY A 163 -14.11 -28.42 13.69
C GLY A 163 -12.82 -29.06 14.18
N ILE A 164 -11.72 -28.74 13.51
CA ILE A 164 -10.44 -29.47 13.59
C ILE A 164 -9.50 -28.76 14.57
N ILE A 165 -8.84 -29.54 15.43
CA ILE A 165 -7.79 -29.05 16.33
C ILE A 165 -6.45 -29.15 15.60
N PHE A 166 -5.70 -28.05 15.54
CA PHE A 166 -4.43 -27.95 14.84
C PHE A 166 -3.38 -27.21 15.69
N PRO A 167 -2.08 -27.45 15.45
CA PRO A 167 -1.02 -26.76 16.19
C PRO A 167 -0.95 -25.28 15.83
N CYS A 168 -0.70 -24.41 16.81
CA CYS A 168 -0.53 -22.98 16.60
C CYS A 168 0.48 -22.34 17.58
N GLN A 169 0.86 -21.11 17.29
CA GLN A 169 1.69 -20.22 18.10
C GLN A 169 0.89 -18.97 18.48
N SER A 170 1.40 -18.21 19.45
CA SER A 170 0.80 -16.94 19.87
C SER A 170 1.82 -15.81 19.84
N TYR A 171 1.41 -14.65 19.31
CA TYR A 171 2.13 -13.37 19.38
C TYR A 171 1.36 -12.44 20.32
N THR A 172 2.06 -11.71 21.17
CA THR A 172 1.43 -10.67 22.01
C THR A 172 1.78 -9.31 21.44
N SER A 173 0.78 -8.55 21.00
CA SER A 173 1.00 -7.20 20.47
C SER A 173 1.44 -6.23 21.56
N MET A 174 1.97 -5.07 21.17
CA MET A 174 2.33 -3.99 22.11
C MET A 174 1.15 -3.55 23.01
N ASN A 175 -0.09 -3.73 22.53
CA ASN A 175 -1.30 -3.44 23.31
C ASN A 175 -1.71 -4.59 24.25
N GLY A 176 -0.86 -5.60 24.42
CA GLY A 176 -1.09 -6.75 25.30
C GLY A 176 -2.07 -7.78 24.74
N ARG A 177 -2.46 -7.70 23.45
CA ARG A 177 -3.42 -8.65 22.85
C ARG A 177 -2.71 -9.88 22.33
N VAL A 178 -3.29 -11.05 22.61
CA VAL A 178 -2.77 -12.34 22.14
C VAL A 178 -3.40 -12.69 20.79
N LEU A 179 -2.55 -12.94 19.81
CA LEU A 179 -2.92 -13.28 18.44
C LEU A 179 -2.36 -14.66 18.11
N ASN A 180 -3.22 -15.55 17.65
CA ASN A 180 -2.80 -16.92 17.35
C ASN A 180 -2.54 -17.09 15.85
N TYR A 181 -1.55 -17.90 15.52
CA TYR A 181 -1.16 -18.18 14.15
C TYR A 181 -0.44 -19.53 13.99
N GLN A 182 -0.58 -20.22 12.86
CA GLN A 182 0.05 -21.53 12.63
C GLN A 182 1.38 -21.48 11.85
N THR A 183 2.53 -21.69 12.49
CA THR A 183 3.84 -21.84 11.79
C THR A 183 4.05 -23.19 11.13
N GLN A 184 4.87 -23.26 10.08
CA GLN A 184 5.31 -24.54 9.48
C GLN A 184 6.36 -25.28 10.36
N ARG A 185 6.79 -24.70 11.48
CA ARG A 185 7.82 -25.28 12.37
C ARG A 185 7.27 -26.40 13.27
N SER A 186 8.16 -27.32 13.62
CA SER A 186 7.93 -28.54 14.42
C SER A 186 7.71 -28.31 15.93
N GLU A 187 7.93 -27.11 16.45
CA GLU A 187 7.74 -26.79 17.86
C GLU A 187 6.36 -26.18 18.11
N VAL A 188 5.48 -26.96 18.74
CA VAL A 188 4.11 -26.60 19.06
C VAL A 188 4.01 -26.24 20.53
N THR A 189 3.75 -24.97 20.84
CA THR A 189 3.55 -24.52 22.23
C THR A 189 2.07 -24.47 22.62
N LYS A 190 1.17 -24.40 21.63
CA LYS A 190 -0.28 -24.29 21.82
C LYS A 190 -1.04 -25.03 20.72
N TRP A 191 -2.30 -25.34 21.00
CA TRP A 191 -3.27 -25.90 20.08
C TRP A 191 -4.36 -24.86 19.84
N CYS A 192 -4.88 -24.82 18.61
CA CYS A 192 -5.96 -23.96 18.21
C CYS A 192 -7.09 -24.75 17.56
N ARG A 193 -8.31 -24.22 17.67
CA ARG A 193 -9.49 -24.75 17.00
C ARG A 193 -10.35 -23.59 16.51
N GLU A 194 -10.85 -23.72 15.28
CA GLU A 194 -11.66 -22.70 14.60
C GLU A 194 -13.03 -23.26 14.24
N PHE A 195 -14.08 -22.51 14.56
CA PHE A 195 -15.45 -22.89 14.28
C PHE A 195 -16.39 -21.69 14.21
N GLY A 196 -17.56 -21.91 13.64
CA GLY A 196 -18.62 -20.90 13.54
C GLY A 196 -19.40 -20.80 14.85
N ALA A 197 -19.95 -19.61 15.09
CA ALA A 197 -20.88 -19.35 16.17
C ALA A 197 -22.02 -18.45 15.69
N TRP A 198 -23.19 -18.60 16.31
CA TRP A 198 -24.28 -17.63 16.14
C TRP A 198 -24.23 -16.61 17.27
N PHE A 199 -24.28 -15.34 16.89
CA PHE A 199 -24.33 -14.22 17.81
C PHE A 199 -25.76 -13.71 17.86
N VAL A 200 -26.29 -13.59 19.07
CA VAL A 200 -27.63 -13.06 19.34
C VAL A 200 -27.46 -11.86 20.24
N TYR A 201 -27.84 -10.70 19.74
CA TYR A 201 -27.80 -9.44 20.47
C TYR A 201 -29.21 -9.03 20.85
N ASP A 202 -29.44 -8.88 22.15
CA ASP A 202 -30.70 -8.39 22.68
C ASP A 202 -30.65 -6.86 22.77
N SER A 203 -31.44 -6.19 21.93
CA SER A 203 -31.49 -4.73 21.88
C SER A 203 -32.11 -4.09 23.13
N GLU A 204 -32.89 -4.83 23.93
CA GLU A 204 -33.48 -4.31 25.17
C GLU A 204 -32.49 -4.37 26.34
N THR A 205 -31.83 -5.51 26.52
CA THR A 205 -30.89 -5.72 27.63
C THR A 205 -29.46 -5.29 27.31
N GLN A 206 -29.16 -5.03 26.03
CA GLN A 206 -27.81 -4.73 25.51
C GLN A 206 -26.79 -5.84 25.82
N ILE A 207 -27.26 -7.08 26.00
CA ILE A 207 -26.42 -8.25 26.20
C ILE A 207 -26.25 -8.94 24.85
N GLN A 208 -25.00 -9.29 24.52
CA GLN A 208 -24.73 -10.19 23.42
C GLN A 208 -24.47 -11.59 23.94
N GLU A 209 -25.06 -12.58 23.31
CA GLU A 209 -24.85 -13.99 23.60
C GLU A 209 -24.32 -14.70 22.36
N MET A 210 -23.63 -15.80 22.60
CA MET A 210 -23.06 -16.63 21.55
C MET A 210 -23.54 -18.07 21.73
N LEU A 211 -24.07 -18.65 20.66
CA LEU A 211 -24.47 -20.04 20.56
C LEU A 211 -23.40 -20.83 19.81
N LEU A 212 -22.85 -21.83 20.48
CA LEU A 212 -21.84 -22.74 19.94
C LEU A 212 -22.42 -24.13 19.74
N ALA A 213 -22.25 -24.73 18.57
CA ALA A 213 -22.53 -26.15 18.43
C ALA A 213 -21.46 -26.98 19.12
N ASN A 214 -21.88 -27.84 20.04
CA ASN A 214 -21.03 -28.81 20.69
C ASN A 214 -21.38 -30.22 20.21
N VAL A 215 -20.37 -30.91 19.68
CA VAL A 215 -20.46 -32.29 19.17
C VAL A 215 -19.44 -33.22 19.83
N SER A 216 -18.92 -32.83 20.99
CA SER A 216 -17.89 -33.59 21.75
C SER A 216 -18.31 -35.03 22.06
N HIS A 217 -19.60 -35.29 22.29
CA HIS A 217 -20.17 -36.62 22.57
C HIS A 217 -20.76 -37.31 21.33
N GLY A 218 -20.42 -36.85 20.13
CA GLY A 218 -20.93 -37.35 18.86
C GLY A 218 -22.20 -36.64 18.38
N LYS A 219 -22.50 -36.77 17.09
CA LYS A 219 -23.60 -36.03 16.41
C LYS A 219 -24.99 -36.32 16.98
N ALA A 220 -25.22 -37.54 17.48
CA ALA A 220 -26.50 -37.94 18.05
C ALA A 220 -26.85 -37.17 19.34
N ASN A 221 -25.83 -36.68 20.05
CA ASN A 221 -25.96 -35.93 21.30
C ASN A 221 -25.50 -34.47 21.12
N ALA A 222 -25.69 -33.92 19.92
CA ALA A 222 -25.33 -32.54 19.66
C ALA A 222 -26.18 -31.58 20.49
N SER A 223 -25.57 -30.49 20.94
CA SER A 223 -26.25 -29.44 21.70
C SER A 223 -25.70 -28.08 21.31
N LEU A 224 -26.48 -27.02 21.55
CA LEU A 224 -25.97 -25.66 21.50
C LEU A 224 -25.53 -25.23 22.90
N PHE A 225 -24.42 -24.53 23.00
CA PHE A 225 -23.93 -23.96 24.25
C PHE A 225 -24.04 -22.43 24.19
N SER A 226 -24.86 -21.85 25.05
CA SER A 226 -25.13 -20.42 25.13
C SER A 226 -24.21 -19.76 26.16
N ILE A 227 -23.35 -18.86 25.69
CA ILE A 227 -22.39 -18.12 26.51
C ILE A 227 -22.72 -16.61 26.41
N PRO A 228 -23.02 -15.93 27.52
CA PRO A 228 -23.16 -14.48 27.54
C PRO A 228 -21.79 -13.82 27.36
N LEU A 229 -21.75 -12.76 26.56
CA LEU A 229 -20.53 -12.05 26.19
C LEU A 229 -20.53 -10.64 26.77
N GLU A 230 -19.42 -10.26 27.37
CA GLU A 230 -19.16 -8.86 27.69
C GLU A 230 -18.74 -8.12 26.42
N ILE A 231 -19.41 -7.01 26.09
CA ILE A 231 -19.19 -6.27 24.84
C ILE A 231 -17.73 -5.83 24.65
N TYR A 232 -17.07 -5.41 25.73
CA TYR A 232 -15.71 -4.84 25.69
C TYR A 232 -14.59 -5.84 25.98
N LYS A 233 -14.93 -7.13 26.12
CA LYS A 233 -13.97 -8.20 26.46
C LYS A 233 -13.94 -9.25 25.34
N PRO A 234 -13.16 -9.02 24.27
CA PRO A 234 -13.13 -9.90 23.08
C PRO A 234 -12.48 -11.28 23.34
N SER A 235 -11.92 -11.50 24.54
CA SER A 235 -11.30 -12.76 24.96
C SER A 235 -11.94 -13.29 26.25
N ILE A 236 -12.38 -14.55 26.24
CA ILE A 236 -13.00 -15.21 27.39
C ILE A 236 -12.25 -16.50 27.67
N ASN A 237 -11.88 -16.73 28.93
CA ASN A 237 -11.34 -18.02 29.33
C ASN A 237 -12.49 -18.98 29.66
N LEU A 238 -12.43 -20.18 29.13
CA LEU A 238 -13.49 -21.18 29.24
C LEU A 238 -13.34 -22.11 30.46
N MET A 239 -12.39 -21.86 31.38
CA MET A 239 -12.11 -22.72 32.54
C MET A 239 -13.39 -23.10 33.31
N ASP A 240 -14.28 -22.13 33.56
CA ASP A 240 -15.51 -22.35 34.31
C ASP A 240 -16.55 -23.20 33.56
N TYR A 241 -16.42 -23.34 32.23
CA TYR A 241 -17.36 -24.07 31.38
C TYR A 241 -16.89 -25.48 31.02
N ILE A 242 -15.59 -25.67 30.75
CA ILE A 242 -15.03 -26.95 30.28
C ILE A 242 -14.09 -27.63 31.29
N GLY A 243 -13.81 -26.96 32.42
CA GLY A 243 -12.96 -27.46 33.50
C GLY A 243 -11.46 -27.41 33.20
N CYS A 244 -11.05 -26.70 32.14
CA CYS A 244 -9.66 -26.54 31.71
C CYS A 244 -9.48 -25.20 31.01
N SER A 245 -8.26 -24.65 31.06
CA SER A 245 -7.98 -23.31 30.51
C SER A 245 -7.94 -23.36 28.99
N ALA A 246 -8.94 -22.75 28.35
CA ALA A 246 -8.94 -22.44 26.92
C ALA A 246 -9.40 -21.01 26.70
N ASP A 247 -8.63 -20.25 25.96
CA ASP A 247 -8.97 -18.86 25.64
C ASP A 247 -9.78 -18.85 24.34
N LEU A 248 -11.03 -18.44 24.44
CA LEU A 248 -11.92 -18.12 23.33
C LEU A 248 -11.71 -16.67 22.91
N LEU A 249 -11.37 -16.47 21.64
CA LEU A 249 -11.21 -15.17 21.01
C LEU A 249 -12.37 -14.95 20.03
N ILE A 250 -13.16 -13.92 20.31
CA ILE A 250 -14.32 -13.53 19.50
C ILE A 250 -13.89 -12.57 18.42
N GLY A 251 -14.44 -12.79 17.22
CA GLY A 251 -14.00 -12.09 16.04
C GLY A 251 -12.71 -12.72 15.56
N GLY A 252 -12.87 -13.87 14.89
CA GLY A 252 -11.79 -14.69 14.36
C GLY A 252 -10.64 -13.83 13.88
N THR A 253 -9.46 -14.08 14.43
CA THR A 253 -8.25 -13.44 13.98
C THR A 253 -8.06 -13.79 12.51
N ALA A 254 -8.60 -12.98 11.62
CA ALA A 254 -8.32 -13.08 10.21
C ALA A 254 -6.83 -12.78 10.09
N THR A 255 -5.98 -13.80 10.16
CA THR A 255 -4.59 -13.68 9.73
C THR A 255 -4.65 -13.42 8.24
N HIS A 256 -4.77 -12.15 7.88
CA HIS A 256 -4.48 -11.71 6.53
C HIS A 256 -3.01 -12.01 6.31
N THR A 257 -2.69 -12.75 5.27
CA THR A 257 -1.32 -13.19 4.92
C THR A 257 -0.74 -14.30 5.80
N ALA A 258 -0.38 -15.39 5.14
CA ALA A 258 0.84 -16.14 5.39
C ALA A 258 1.54 -16.19 4.02
N THR A 259 2.68 -15.52 3.89
CA THR A 259 3.51 -15.61 2.70
C THR A 259 4.93 -15.90 3.11
N THR A 260 5.49 -16.93 2.50
CA THR A 260 6.85 -17.42 2.75
C THR A 260 7.82 -16.56 1.97
N ALA A 261 8.39 -15.51 2.55
CA ALA A 261 9.60 -14.91 2.00
C ALA A 261 10.76 -15.86 2.12
N TRP A 262 11.75 -15.75 1.22
CA TRP A 262 12.98 -16.55 1.08
C TRP A 262 13.51 -17.27 2.33
N TYR A 263 13.32 -16.74 3.56
CA TYR A 263 13.53 -17.49 4.82
C TYR A 263 12.56 -17.19 6.02
N GLY A 264 11.32 -16.68 5.84
CA GLY A 264 10.37 -16.54 6.98
C GLY A 264 8.99 -15.88 6.74
N GLN A 265 8.18 -15.91 7.81
CA GLN A 265 6.71 -15.77 7.76
C GLN A 265 6.26 -14.39 8.29
N THR A 266 5.58 -13.59 7.47
CA THR A 266 4.81 -12.42 7.94
C THR A 266 3.34 -12.76 8.00
N ARG A 267 2.64 -12.26 9.03
CA ARG A 267 1.21 -12.49 9.22
C ARG A 267 0.53 -11.23 9.69
N ALA A 268 -0.71 -10.99 9.27
CA ALA A 268 -1.50 -9.85 9.69
C ALA A 268 -2.84 -10.27 10.33
N PRO A 269 -2.83 -10.90 11.52
CA PRO A 269 -4.04 -11.14 12.31
C PRO A 269 -4.83 -9.85 12.54
N TRP A 270 -6.10 -9.88 12.13
CA TRP A 270 -7.14 -9.00 12.63
C TRP A 270 -7.48 -9.38 14.07
N SER A 271 -7.89 -8.43 14.89
CA SER A 271 -8.33 -8.69 16.27
C SER A 271 -9.52 -7.83 16.58
N ALA A 272 -10.62 -8.43 17.05
CA ALA A 272 -11.77 -7.65 17.44
C ALA A 272 -11.47 -6.80 18.69
N ARG A 273 -11.96 -5.57 18.72
CA ARG A 273 -11.98 -4.72 19.92
C ARG A 273 -13.18 -5.04 20.81
N THR A 274 -14.28 -5.45 20.19
CA THR A 274 -15.54 -5.72 20.86
C THR A 274 -16.03 -7.10 20.47
N THR A 275 -16.74 -7.76 21.39
CA THR A 275 -17.49 -8.96 21.03
C THR A 275 -18.69 -8.62 20.15
N ARG A 276 -19.12 -7.34 20.07
CA ARG A 276 -20.23 -6.89 19.24
C ARG A 276 -20.00 -7.19 17.75
N VAL A 277 -20.85 -8.05 17.20
CA VAL A 277 -20.80 -8.52 15.80
C VAL A 277 -22.16 -8.34 15.10
N ALA A 278 -23.26 -8.39 15.85
CA ALA A 278 -24.61 -8.19 15.34
C ALA A 278 -24.94 -6.68 15.27
N GLY A 279 -25.11 -6.14 14.07
CA GLY A 279 -25.43 -4.74 13.83
C GLY A 279 -26.94 -4.49 13.78
N SER A 280 -27.60 -4.98 12.74
CA SER A 280 -29.06 -4.86 12.54
C SER A 280 -29.59 -5.98 11.65
N ASN A 281 -30.87 -6.37 11.79
CA ASN A 281 -31.55 -7.20 10.79
C ASN A 281 -32.81 -6.50 10.27
N VAL A 282 -33.09 -6.66 8.98
CA VAL A 282 -34.36 -6.29 8.35
C VAL A 282 -35.02 -7.56 7.84
N ILE A 283 -36.25 -7.81 8.27
CA ILE A 283 -37.01 -9.01 7.92
C ILE A 283 -38.17 -8.58 7.02
N SER A 284 -38.26 -9.19 5.85
CA SER A 284 -39.38 -9.02 4.93
C SER A 284 -40.03 -10.38 4.62
N ARG A 285 -41.36 -10.43 4.68
CA ARG A 285 -42.13 -11.65 4.41
C ARG A 285 -42.53 -11.69 2.95
N ASN A 286 -42.02 -12.67 2.21
CA ASN A 286 -42.41 -12.97 0.83
C ASN A 286 -42.93 -14.42 0.79
N TYR A 287 -44.14 -14.64 1.29
CA TYR A 287 -44.72 -15.99 1.49
C TYR A 287 -44.52 -16.89 0.25
N PRO A 288 -43.94 -18.10 0.40
CA PRO A 288 -43.62 -18.83 1.65
C PRO A 288 -42.25 -18.50 2.28
N LEU A 289 -41.45 -17.63 1.66
CA LEU A 289 -40.08 -17.31 2.07
C LEU A 289 -39.99 -16.12 3.02
N MET A 290 -39.00 -16.17 3.89
CA MET A 290 -38.58 -15.10 4.78
C MET A 290 -37.27 -14.53 4.26
N ASN A 291 -37.29 -13.29 3.77
CA ASN A 291 -36.08 -12.60 3.36
C ASN A 291 -35.52 -11.85 4.57
N VAL A 292 -34.29 -12.18 4.96
CA VAL A 292 -33.58 -11.56 6.08
C VAL A 292 -32.32 -10.89 5.55
N VAL A 293 -32.24 -9.58 5.77
CA VAL A 293 -31.07 -8.76 5.50
C VAL A 293 -30.34 -8.54 6.82
N THR A 294 -29.08 -8.96 6.91
CA THR A 294 -28.26 -8.84 8.13
C THR A 294 -27.12 -7.87 7.90
N THR A 295 -26.92 -6.98 8.85
CA THR A 295 -25.81 -6.04 8.90
C THR A 295 -24.81 -6.48 9.96
N LEU A 296 -23.58 -6.79 9.52
CA LEU A 296 -22.42 -7.04 10.38
C LEU A 296 -21.84 -5.71 10.87
N MET A 297 -21.60 -5.61 12.17
CA MET A 297 -20.88 -4.49 12.79
C MET A 297 -19.66 -5.07 13.50
N CYS A 298 -18.46 -4.76 13.03
CA CYS A 298 -17.24 -5.38 13.56
C CYS A 298 -16.14 -4.33 13.70
N ASN A 299 -15.68 -4.10 14.92
CA ASN A 299 -14.58 -3.19 15.21
C ASN A 299 -13.33 -4.01 15.51
N GLY A 300 -12.21 -3.71 14.86
CA GLY A 300 -10.97 -4.43 15.13
C GLY A 300 -9.71 -3.76 14.61
N ASP A 301 -8.57 -4.34 14.98
CA ASP A 301 -7.23 -3.88 14.66
C ASP A 301 -6.48 -4.95 13.86
N PHE A 302 -5.80 -4.54 12.79
CA PHE A 302 -4.86 -5.41 12.06
C PHE A 302 -3.46 -5.27 12.67
N THR A 303 -2.87 -6.38 13.09
CA THR A 303 -1.51 -6.41 13.66
C THR A 303 -0.60 -7.21 12.74
N MET A 304 0.53 -6.65 12.32
CA MET A 304 1.49 -7.37 11.48
C MET A 304 2.60 -8.01 12.33
N VAL A 305 2.60 -9.35 12.40
CA VAL A 305 3.64 -10.16 13.01
C VAL A 305 4.76 -10.38 11.99
N ARG A 306 5.98 -9.94 12.32
CA ARG A 306 7.16 -9.98 11.44
C ARG A 306 8.30 -10.78 12.05
N THR A 307 9.24 -11.17 11.21
CA THR A 307 10.52 -11.73 11.62
C THR A 307 11.58 -10.63 11.77
N VAL A 308 12.37 -10.68 12.84
CA VAL A 308 13.35 -9.62 13.20
C VAL A 308 14.39 -9.37 12.10
N TYR A 309 14.87 -10.42 11.43
CA TYR A 309 15.90 -10.27 10.39
C TYR A 309 15.36 -9.56 9.13
N LYS A 310 14.06 -9.66 8.83
CA LYS A 310 13.42 -8.99 7.70
C LYS A 310 13.42 -7.48 7.91
N ASP A 311 13.06 -7.05 9.10
CA ASP A 311 13.15 -5.64 9.49
C ASP A 311 14.61 -5.17 9.47
N GLY A 312 15.57 -6.01 9.90
CA GLY A 312 17.00 -5.74 9.78
C GLY A 312 17.46 -5.49 8.33
N LEU A 313 17.09 -6.34 7.38
CA LEU A 313 17.45 -6.18 5.96
C LEU A 313 16.83 -4.90 5.37
N ARG A 314 15.55 -4.64 5.66
CA ARG A 314 14.87 -3.42 5.20
C ARG A 314 15.55 -2.18 5.76
N LEU A 315 15.82 -2.14 7.07
CA LEU A 315 16.51 -1.03 7.72
C LEU A 315 17.89 -0.79 7.10
N LEU A 316 18.63 -1.86 6.75
CA LEU A 316 19.91 -1.74 6.06
C LEU A 316 19.77 -1.10 4.67
N ILE A 317 18.83 -1.58 3.85
CA ILE A 317 18.56 -1.02 2.51
C ILE A 317 18.18 0.46 2.62
N LEU A 318 17.33 0.80 3.59
CA LEU A 318 16.88 2.16 3.84
C LEU A 318 17.98 3.06 4.34
N LEU A 319 18.87 2.56 5.20
CA LEU A 319 20.03 3.29 5.66
C LEU A 319 20.91 3.69 4.47
N ILE A 320 21.14 2.76 3.54
CA ILE A 320 21.93 3.01 2.33
C ILE A 320 21.26 4.06 1.44
N ILE A 321 19.94 3.93 1.18
CA ILE A 321 19.18 4.89 0.36
C ILE A 321 19.15 6.27 1.03
N THR A 322 18.92 6.32 2.34
CA THR A 322 18.89 7.56 3.12
C THR A 322 20.25 8.24 3.12
N TYR A 323 21.33 7.47 3.32
CA TYR A 323 22.69 7.99 3.21
C TYR A 323 22.93 8.60 1.82
N TYR A 324 22.56 7.89 0.75
CA TYR A 324 22.66 8.40 -0.62
C TYR A 324 21.89 9.71 -0.82
N ARG A 325 20.64 9.79 -0.33
CA ARG A 325 19.81 11.00 -0.42
C ARG A 325 20.44 12.18 0.29
N ILE A 326 20.87 11.99 1.54
CA ILE A 326 21.51 13.03 2.34
C ILE A 326 22.79 13.50 1.66
N SER A 327 23.67 12.57 1.28
CA SER A 327 25.00 12.91 0.76
C SER A 327 24.95 13.50 -0.65
N SER A 328 24.02 13.02 -1.50
CA SER A 328 24.04 13.27 -2.95
C SER A 328 22.93 14.23 -3.40
N ILE A 329 21.89 14.46 -2.62
CA ILE A 329 20.75 15.30 -3.03
C ILE A 329 20.57 16.46 -2.06
N TYR A 330 20.37 16.16 -0.77
CA TYR A 330 20.06 17.19 0.23
C TYR A 330 21.28 18.06 0.58
N TYR A 331 22.48 17.48 0.66
CA TYR A 331 23.70 18.23 0.96
C TYR A 331 24.03 19.29 -0.11
N PRO A 332 24.05 18.99 -1.43
CA PRO A 332 24.19 20.01 -2.47
C PRO A 332 23.15 21.13 -2.42
N LEU A 333 21.89 20.76 -2.17
CA LEU A 333 20.80 21.74 -2.05
C LEU A 333 21.00 22.66 -0.85
N LEU A 334 21.47 22.12 0.27
CA LEU A 334 21.81 22.91 1.46
C LEU A 334 22.95 23.89 1.17
N LEU A 335 23.96 23.49 0.40
CA LEU A 335 25.06 24.37 0.01
C LEU A 335 24.58 25.53 -0.87
N VAL A 336 23.72 25.27 -1.84
CA VAL A 336 23.10 26.30 -2.70
C VAL A 336 22.17 27.21 -1.88
N TYR A 337 21.41 26.66 -0.94
CA TYR A 337 20.57 27.46 -0.05
C TYR A 337 21.41 28.43 0.78
N ARG A 338 22.52 27.95 1.36
CA ARG A 338 23.44 28.76 2.16
C ARG A 338 24.11 29.87 1.35
N SER A 339 24.41 29.65 0.07
CA SER A 339 25.05 30.69 -0.77
C SER A 339 24.08 31.81 -1.18
N GLN A 340 22.76 31.58 -1.13
CA GLN A 340 21.77 32.56 -1.61
C GLN A 340 21.32 33.58 -0.56
N ASN A 341 21.66 33.42 0.72
CA ASN A 341 21.35 34.38 1.81
C ASN A 341 19.89 34.87 1.84
N ARG A 342 18.92 34.01 1.51
CA ARG A 342 17.48 34.33 1.52
C ARG A 342 16.72 33.44 2.50
N PRO A 343 15.58 33.91 3.07
CA PRO A 343 14.72 33.05 3.87
C PRO A 343 14.18 31.88 3.03
N PHE A 344 14.14 30.68 3.61
CA PHE A 344 13.82 29.43 2.91
C PHE A 344 12.50 29.47 2.14
N THR A 345 11.46 30.07 2.71
CA THR A 345 10.14 30.21 2.07
C THR A 345 10.20 31.09 0.82
N SER A 346 10.89 32.22 0.90
CA SER A 346 11.11 33.11 -0.25
C SER A 346 11.95 32.43 -1.33
N TRP A 347 12.98 31.68 -0.93
CA TRP A 347 13.81 30.91 -1.84
C TRP A 347 13.01 29.84 -2.61
N LEU A 348 12.14 29.10 -1.90
CA LEU A 348 11.28 28.07 -2.50
C LEU A 348 10.21 28.68 -3.44
N TRP A 349 9.62 29.82 -3.06
CA TRP A 349 8.51 30.44 -3.82
C TRP A 349 8.94 31.10 -5.13
N HIS A 350 10.19 31.58 -5.22
CA HIS A 350 10.71 32.28 -6.42
C HIS A 350 11.34 31.35 -7.46
N ARG A 351 11.37 30.04 -7.20
CA ARG A 351 12.04 29.00 -8.00
C ARG A 351 10.94 28.17 -8.70
N ASN A 352 10.61 28.55 -9.94
CA ASN A 352 9.35 28.21 -10.63
C ASN A 352 9.24 26.81 -11.27
N MET A 353 10.22 25.93 -11.10
CA MET A 353 10.09 24.54 -11.56
C MET A 353 10.27 23.63 -10.38
N GLY A 354 9.16 23.05 -9.92
CA GLY A 354 9.08 22.21 -8.74
C GLY A 354 10.30 21.31 -8.60
N LEU A 355 10.89 21.31 -7.41
CA LEU A 355 12.10 20.57 -7.10
C LEU A 355 11.78 19.07 -7.22
N VAL A 356 12.13 18.43 -8.34
CA VAL A 356 11.92 16.98 -8.51
C VAL A 356 13.14 16.25 -7.95
N LEU A 357 13.18 16.06 -6.63
CA LEU A 357 14.31 15.45 -5.93
C LEU A 357 14.65 14.02 -6.40
N HIS A 358 13.68 13.32 -6.97
CA HIS A 358 13.85 11.94 -7.42
C HIS A 358 14.49 11.79 -8.81
N LYS A 359 14.83 12.87 -9.52
CA LYS A 359 15.48 12.76 -10.84
C LYS A 359 16.82 12.01 -10.78
N ARG A 360 17.63 12.33 -9.77
CA ARG A 360 18.95 11.73 -9.61
C ARG A 360 18.90 10.26 -9.22
N GLU A 361 17.96 9.88 -8.35
CA GLU A 361 17.74 8.49 -7.95
C GLU A 361 17.39 7.62 -9.15
N ARG A 362 16.53 8.13 -10.04
CA ARG A 362 16.05 7.43 -11.24
C ARG A 362 17.10 7.20 -12.31
N ARG A 363 18.26 7.85 -12.21
CA ARG A 363 19.40 7.65 -13.13
C ARG A 363 20.44 6.68 -12.56
N ASN A 364 20.38 6.41 -11.26
CA ASN A 364 21.32 5.53 -10.58
C ASN A 364 20.77 4.11 -10.51
N VAL A 365 21.34 3.21 -11.32
CA VAL A 365 20.92 1.80 -11.42
C VAL A 365 20.99 1.09 -10.07
N ILE A 366 22.03 1.34 -9.28
CA ILE A 366 22.23 0.67 -7.98
C ILE A 366 21.14 1.10 -7.00
N ILE A 367 20.84 2.40 -6.93
CA ILE A 367 19.80 2.92 -6.05
C ILE A 367 18.41 2.44 -6.49
N LEU A 368 18.12 2.44 -7.81
CA LEU A 368 16.87 1.89 -8.31
C LEU A 368 16.73 0.39 -8.08
N MET A 369 17.83 -0.36 -8.15
CA MET A 369 17.85 -1.79 -7.80
C MET A 369 17.55 -1.98 -6.31
N LEU A 370 18.19 -1.21 -5.42
CA LEU A 370 17.91 -1.25 -3.99
C LEU A 370 16.46 -0.85 -3.66
N LEU A 371 15.92 0.19 -4.31
CA LEU A 371 14.51 0.59 -4.17
C LEU A 371 13.54 -0.47 -4.70
N THR A 372 13.90 -1.15 -5.78
CA THR A 372 13.12 -2.29 -6.33
C THR A 372 13.12 -3.47 -5.38
N ILE A 373 14.30 -3.84 -4.84
CA ILE A 373 14.43 -4.91 -3.84
C ILE A 373 13.64 -4.55 -2.58
N GLU A 374 13.74 -3.30 -2.10
CA GLU A 374 12.94 -2.82 -0.98
C GLU A 374 11.45 -2.99 -1.27
N THR A 375 10.98 -2.57 -2.45
CA THR A 375 9.57 -2.71 -2.85
C THR A 375 9.12 -4.17 -2.86
N LEU A 376 9.93 -5.08 -3.42
CA LEU A 376 9.62 -6.52 -3.44
C LEU A 376 9.57 -7.11 -2.03
N VAL A 377 10.54 -6.79 -1.17
CA VAL A 377 10.57 -7.21 0.23
C VAL A 377 9.41 -6.57 1.03
N SER A 378 8.94 -5.40 0.59
CA SER A 378 7.84 -4.59 1.16
C SER A 378 6.46 -4.82 0.57
N THR A 379 6.30 -5.82 -0.31
CA THR A 379 5.01 -6.15 -0.95
C THR A 379 3.88 -6.34 0.06
N GLU A 380 4.14 -7.01 1.18
CA GLU A 380 3.16 -7.26 2.25
C GLU A 380 2.76 -5.97 2.98
N ASP A 381 3.71 -5.06 3.21
CA ASP A 381 3.44 -3.76 3.83
C ASP A 381 2.58 -2.91 2.91
N ILE A 382 2.91 -2.91 1.62
CA ILE A 382 2.15 -2.20 0.58
C ILE A 382 0.72 -2.72 0.52
N LEU A 383 0.53 -4.04 0.53
CA LEU A 383 -0.79 -4.67 0.60
C LEU A 383 -1.56 -4.23 1.85
N MET A 384 -0.93 -4.26 3.03
CA MET A 384 -1.59 -3.83 4.27
C MET A 384 -1.96 -2.35 4.20
N PHE A 385 -1.10 -1.50 3.65
CA PHE A 385 -1.45 -0.10 3.39
C PHE A 385 -2.62 0.02 2.42
N CYS A 386 -2.70 -0.81 1.37
CA CYS A 386 -3.85 -0.84 0.45
C CYS A 386 -5.15 -1.17 1.19
N GLN A 387 -5.14 -2.24 1.99
CA GLN A 387 -6.31 -2.65 2.79
C GLN A 387 -6.70 -1.56 3.79
N GLN A 388 -5.72 -1.02 4.50
CA GLN A 388 -5.96 0.06 5.45
C GLN A 388 -6.54 1.29 4.75
N VAL A 389 -6.04 1.72 3.59
CA VAL A 389 -6.63 2.86 2.85
C VAL A 389 -8.10 2.61 2.50
N VAL A 390 -8.49 1.35 2.24
CA VAL A 390 -9.89 1.00 1.97
C VAL A 390 -10.73 0.97 3.26
N TYR A 391 -10.16 0.52 4.38
CA TYR A 391 -10.86 0.32 5.66
C TYR A 391 -10.76 1.49 6.66
N THR A 392 -9.88 2.47 6.46
CA THR A 392 -9.71 3.63 7.36
C THR A 392 -10.85 4.64 7.15
N ASP A 393 -11.33 5.28 8.23
CA ASP A 393 -12.29 6.37 8.13
C ASP A 393 -11.72 7.52 7.28
N SER A 394 -12.58 8.01 6.38
CA SER A 394 -12.39 9.21 5.56
C SER A 394 -11.98 10.47 6.34
N ARG A 395 -12.24 10.54 7.66
CA ARG A 395 -11.88 11.67 8.51
C ARG A 395 -10.38 11.77 8.80
N GLU A 396 -9.63 10.66 8.69
CA GLU A 396 -8.17 10.63 8.90
C GLU A 396 -7.38 10.87 7.60
N TRP A 397 -7.63 12.01 6.95
CA TRP A 397 -7.06 12.30 5.62
C TRP A 397 -5.52 12.29 5.58
N LEU A 398 -4.85 12.74 6.65
CA LEU A 398 -3.38 12.77 6.71
C LEU A 398 -2.80 11.35 6.76
N THR A 399 -3.41 10.48 7.55
CA THR A 399 -3.05 9.06 7.64
C THR A 399 -3.24 8.36 6.29
N ILE A 400 -4.39 8.60 5.64
CA ILE A 400 -4.67 8.05 4.30
C ILE A 400 -3.62 8.53 3.30
N LEU A 401 -3.28 9.83 3.31
CA LEU A 401 -2.27 10.41 2.43
C LEU A 401 -0.90 9.73 2.61
N LEU A 402 -0.44 9.53 3.85
CA LEU A 402 0.85 8.92 4.13
C LEU A 402 0.91 7.43 3.74
N LYS A 403 -0.18 6.69 3.91
CA LYS A 403 -0.31 5.31 3.42
C LYS A 403 -0.28 5.24 1.91
N CYS A 404 -1.08 6.07 1.25
CA CYS A 404 -1.09 6.23 -0.20
C CYS A 404 0.29 6.53 -0.78
N MET A 405 1.04 7.44 -0.13
CA MET A 405 2.43 7.73 -0.50
C MET A 405 3.37 6.52 -0.31
N SER A 406 3.10 5.67 0.68
CA SER A 406 3.86 4.42 0.89
C SER A 406 3.53 3.37 -0.17
N ILE A 407 2.28 3.32 -0.67
CA ILE A 407 1.87 2.44 -1.78
C ILE A 407 2.56 2.86 -3.09
N CYS A 408 2.84 4.15 -3.31
CA CYS A 408 3.55 4.66 -4.49
C CYS A 408 4.93 4.04 -4.73
N ARG A 409 5.52 3.31 -3.76
CA ARG A 409 6.78 2.57 -3.94
C ARG A 409 6.70 1.50 -5.04
N VAL A 410 5.49 0.99 -5.37
CA VAL A 410 5.25 0.06 -6.49
C VAL A 410 5.72 0.62 -7.85
N ILE A 411 5.98 1.92 -7.95
CA ILE A 411 6.49 2.57 -9.16
C ILE A 411 8.00 2.28 -9.38
N TRP A 412 8.77 1.96 -8.34
CA TRP A 412 10.23 1.76 -8.46
C TRP A 412 10.64 0.60 -9.38
N PRO A 413 10.01 -0.58 -9.31
CA PRO A 413 10.25 -1.66 -10.27
C PRO A 413 10.00 -1.21 -11.72
N CYS A 414 8.95 -0.43 -11.98
CA CYS A 414 8.69 0.15 -13.31
C CYS A 414 9.85 1.07 -13.74
N ALA A 415 10.32 1.94 -12.85
CA ALA A 415 11.42 2.86 -13.12
C ALA A 415 12.72 2.12 -13.44
N LEU A 416 13.02 1.03 -12.74
CA LEU A 416 14.18 0.18 -13.02
C LEU A 416 14.09 -0.45 -14.40
N ILE A 417 12.94 -1.06 -14.75
CA ILE A 417 12.75 -1.69 -16.06
C ILE A 417 12.91 -0.66 -17.17
N MET A 418 12.30 0.52 -17.02
CA MET A 418 12.45 1.59 -18.02
C MET A 418 13.89 2.09 -18.15
N LEU A 419 14.64 2.20 -17.04
CA LEU A 419 16.05 2.57 -17.10
C LEU A 419 16.87 1.50 -17.84
N LEU A 420 16.64 0.22 -17.54
CA LEU A 420 17.32 -0.88 -18.22
C LEU A 420 17.00 -0.90 -19.71
N LEU A 421 15.73 -0.76 -20.09
CA LEU A 421 15.31 -0.64 -21.49
C LEU A 421 15.99 0.55 -22.19
N SER A 422 16.04 1.71 -21.53
CA SER A 422 16.74 2.90 -22.05
C SER A 422 18.24 2.65 -22.27
N ARG A 423 18.90 1.95 -21.34
CA ARG A 423 20.34 1.61 -21.46
C ARG A 423 20.61 0.58 -22.54
N ILE A 424 19.78 -0.46 -22.64
CA ILE A 424 19.85 -1.45 -23.72
C ILE A 424 19.64 -0.76 -25.06
N GLN A 425 18.67 0.15 -25.15
CA GLN A 425 18.40 0.93 -26.35
C GLN A 425 19.61 1.81 -26.73
N GLN A 426 20.24 2.50 -25.78
CA GLN A 426 21.46 3.28 -26.02
C GLN A 426 22.63 2.41 -26.48
N ALA A 427 22.73 1.19 -26.00
CA ALA A 427 23.79 0.26 -26.41
C ALA A 427 23.56 -0.31 -27.82
N LEU A 428 22.30 -0.51 -28.22
CA LEU A 428 21.94 -1.18 -29.48
C LEU A 428 21.61 -0.22 -30.62
N LEU A 429 21.14 1.00 -30.32
CA LEU A 429 20.67 1.97 -31.32
C LEU A 429 21.47 3.27 -31.25
N PRO A 430 21.64 3.98 -32.38
CA PRO A 430 22.24 5.31 -32.40
C PRO A 430 21.52 6.29 -31.45
N ASP A 431 22.27 7.23 -30.86
CA ASP A 431 21.78 8.20 -29.87
C ASP A 431 20.53 8.97 -30.30
N LYS A 432 20.30 9.11 -31.61
CA LYS A 432 19.09 9.71 -32.18
C LYS A 432 17.80 9.04 -31.70
N TYR A 433 17.85 7.77 -31.31
CA TYR A 433 16.69 7.02 -30.82
C TYR A 433 16.59 6.95 -29.30
N ALA A 434 17.61 7.39 -28.53
CA ALA A 434 17.59 7.31 -27.07
C ALA A 434 16.43 8.13 -26.47
N ILE A 435 15.70 7.56 -25.50
CA ILE A 435 14.52 8.19 -24.88
C ILE A 435 14.83 8.50 -23.41
N ALA A 436 14.47 9.69 -22.93
CA ALA A 436 14.53 10.08 -21.52
C ALA A 436 13.23 9.66 -20.79
N ILE A 437 13.16 8.39 -20.38
CA ILE A 437 11.90 7.69 -20.08
C ILE A 437 11.36 7.98 -18.66
N ALA A 438 12.20 8.44 -17.73
CA ALA A 438 11.90 8.33 -16.29
C ALA A 438 10.99 9.41 -15.68
N ASP A 439 10.83 10.57 -16.34
CA ASP A 439 10.13 11.73 -15.74
C ASP A 439 8.60 11.61 -15.76
N ASP A 440 8.05 11.05 -16.82
CA ASP A 440 6.59 10.99 -17.04
C ASP A 440 5.93 9.80 -16.30
N LEU A 441 6.72 8.80 -15.87
CA LEU A 441 6.23 7.62 -15.15
C LEU A 441 5.39 8.00 -13.92
N PHE A 442 5.91 8.89 -13.08
CA PHE A 442 5.23 9.28 -11.84
C PHE A 442 3.96 10.08 -12.12
N PHE A 443 3.94 10.88 -13.19
CA PHE A 443 2.76 11.67 -13.56
C PHE A 443 1.57 10.77 -13.91
N PHE A 444 1.80 9.69 -14.65
CA PHE A 444 0.75 8.74 -15.03
C PHE A 444 0.47 7.65 -14.00
N CYS A 445 1.50 7.17 -13.31
CA CYS A 445 1.37 6.07 -12.37
C CYS A 445 0.80 6.52 -11.01
N CYS A 446 1.18 7.69 -10.51
CA CYS A 446 0.71 8.12 -9.18
C CYS A 446 -0.82 8.16 -9.06
N PRO A 447 -1.60 8.75 -9.99
CA PRO A 447 -3.06 8.72 -9.90
C PRO A 447 -3.63 7.28 -9.87
N VAL A 448 -3.10 6.39 -10.70
CA VAL A 448 -3.53 4.97 -10.73
C VAL A 448 -3.23 4.29 -9.39
N VAL A 449 -2.04 4.55 -8.84
CA VAL A 449 -1.63 4.00 -7.55
C VAL A 449 -2.43 4.57 -6.37
N LEU A 450 -2.88 5.83 -6.46
CA LEU A 450 -3.65 6.46 -5.40
C LEU A 450 -5.12 6.00 -5.37
N PHE A 451 -5.74 5.80 -6.54
CA PHE A 451 -7.18 5.55 -6.63
C PHE A 451 -7.56 4.10 -6.94
N TYR A 452 -6.79 3.42 -7.79
CA TYR A 452 -7.15 2.10 -8.31
C TYR A 452 -6.48 0.97 -7.55
N VAL A 453 -5.15 1.07 -7.36
CA VAL A 453 -4.35 0.02 -6.74
C VAL A 453 -4.87 -0.39 -5.35
N PRO A 454 -5.26 0.53 -4.43
CA PRO A 454 -5.73 0.13 -3.10
C PRO A 454 -7.00 -0.73 -3.17
N ARG A 455 -7.96 -0.37 -4.03
CA ARG A 455 -9.22 -1.12 -4.20
C ARG A 455 -8.98 -2.46 -4.89
N PHE A 456 -8.20 -2.47 -5.96
CA PHE A 456 -7.89 -3.69 -6.72
C PHE A 456 -7.13 -4.69 -5.84
N VAL A 457 -6.06 -4.24 -5.20
CA VAL A 457 -5.21 -5.07 -4.33
C VAL A 457 -5.97 -5.51 -3.08
N THR A 458 -6.87 -4.69 -2.54
CA THR A 458 -7.74 -5.15 -1.43
C THR A 458 -8.70 -6.23 -1.89
N SER A 459 -9.32 -6.09 -3.07
CA SER A 459 -10.25 -7.09 -3.62
C SER A 459 -9.54 -8.41 -3.95
N GLN A 460 -8.43 -8.35 -4.70
CA GLN A 460 -7.62 -9.52 -5.05
C GLN A 460 -6.93 -10.10 -3.82
N GLY A 461 -6.45 -9.25 -2.93
CA GLY A 461 -5.86 -9.65 -1.66
C GLY A 461 -6.88 -10.39 -0.80
N ASN A 462 -8.13 -9.93 -0.71
CA ASN A 462 -9.15 -10.68 -0.01
C ASN A 462 -9.30 -12.09 -0.58
N TYR A 463 -9.31 -12.26 -1.91
CA TYR A 463 -9.35 -13.59 -2.51
C TYR A 463 -8.11 -14.46 -2.21
N ILE A 464 -6.90 -13.88 -2.27
CA ILE A 464 -5.63 -14.61 -2.09
C ILE A 464 -5.35 -14.90 -0.60
N PHE A 465 -5.81 -14.06 0.32
CA PHE A 465 -5.44 -14.08 1.74
C PHE A 465 -6.55 -14.51 2.69
N GLN A 466 -7.78 -14.66 2.20
CA GLN A 466 -8.88 -15.20 2.98
C GLN A 466 -8.94 -16.71 2.71
N GLY A 467 -8.32 -17.47 3.61
CA GLY A 467 -8.47 -18.92 3.63
C GLY A 467 -9.88 -19.27 4.07
N PHE A 468 -10.84 -19.28 3.14
CA PHE A 468 -12.19 -19.74 3.44
C PHE A 468 -12.18 -21.25 3.65
N GLY A 469 -12.56 -21.65 4.85
CA GLY A 469 -12.60 -23.05 5.25
C GLY A 469 -13.92 -23.41 5.85
N PHE A 470 -14.49 -24.52 5.39
CA PHE A 470 -15.62 -25.16 6.05
C PHE A 470 -15.09 -26.03 7.19
N SER A 471 -15.39 -25.64 8.41
CA SER A 471 -15.35 -26.49 9.59
C SER A 471 -16.74 -26.52 10.22
N GLY A 472 -17.19 -27.71 10.62
CA GLY A 472 -18.48 -27.90 11.27
C GLY A 472 -19.48 -28.73 10.44
N ASP A 473 -20.30 -29.46 11.17
CA ASP A 473 -21.43 -30.24 10.66
C ASP A 473 -22.77 -29.55 10.95
N ILE A 474 -22.85 -28.69 11.97
CA ILE A 474 -24.08 -28.05 12.48
C ILE A 474 -24.09 -26.54 12.32
N ILE A 475 -23.02 -25.82 12.63
CA ILE A 475 -22.83 -24.39 12.29
C ILE A 475 -21.80 -24.24 11.16
N ARG A 476 -22.20 -23.56 10.08
CA ARG A 476 -21.35 -23.43 8.89
C ARG A 476 -20.26 -22.43 9.18
N HIS A 477 -19.01 -22.85 9.36
CA HIS A 477 -17.93 -21.88 9.38
C HIS A 477 -17.69 -21.35 7.96
N LEU A 478 -18.09 -20.11 7.71
CA LEU A 478 -17.82 -19.34 6.51
C LEU A 478 -16.94 -18.18 6.93
N GLY A 479 -15.64 -18.42 7.11
CA GLY A 479 -14.75 -17.40 7.66
C GLY A 479 -13.28 -17.65 7.35
N ASN A 480 -12.47 -16.63 7.64
CA ASN A 480 -11.01 -16.66 7.50
C ASN A 480 -10.43 -17.64 8.52
N SER A 481 -9.97 -18.79 8.03
CA SER A 481 -9.37 -19.84 8.82
C SER A 481 -7.85 -19.75 8.73
N ILE A 482 -7.14 -19.65 9.86
CA ILE A 482 -5.68 -19.70 9.93
C ILE A 482 -5.17 -21.03 9.34
N LEU A 483 -5.91 -22.12 9.58
CA LEU A 483 -5.59 -23.43 9.03
C LEU A 483 -5.59 -23.41 7.50
N GLN A 484 -6.58 -22.78 6.85
CA GLN A 484 -6.62 -22.71 5.38
C GLN A 484 -5.63 -21.70 4.82
N VAL A 485 -5.43 -20.57 5.48
CA VAL A 485 -4.43 -19.56 5.05
C VAL A 485 -3.03 -20.18 4.98
N SER A 486 -2.68 -21.06 5.92
CA SER A 486 -1.39 -21.77 5.91
C SER A 486 -1.15 -22.68 4.69
N LYS A 487 -2.21 -23.05 3.95
CA LYS A 487 -2.10 -23.87 2.73
C LYS A 487 -1.88 -23.01 1.48
N THR A 488 -2.18 -21.72 1.55
CA THR A 488 -2.06 -20.75 0.45
C THR A 488 -0.78 -19.92 0.51
N ASP A 489 0.19 -20.39 1.30
CA ASP A 489 1.51 -19.76 1.45
C ASP A 489 2.15 -19.53 0.06
N SER A 490 2.43 -18.26 -0.27
CA SER A 490 3.10 -17.87 -1.51
C SER A 490 4.39 -17.09 -1.23
N ASP A 491 5.37 -17.20 -2.14
CA ASP A 491 6.59 -16.39 -2.07
C ASP A 491 6.29 -14.91 -2.36
N PRO A 492 6.92 -13.91 -1.71
CA PRO A 492 6.65 -12.49 -1.90
C PRO A 492 6.91 -12.02 -3.33
N ILE A 493 7.81 -12.67 -4.06
CA ILE A 493 8.03 -12.38 -5.47
C ILE A 493 6.79 -12.83 -6.26
N THR A 494 6.32 -14.05 -6.03
CA THR A 494 5.07 -14.56 -6.63
C THR A 494 3.89 -13.68 -6.23
N LEU A 495 3.83 -13.27 -4.98
CA LEU A 495 2.79 -12.38 -4.47
C LEU A 495 2.83 -11.01 -5.15
N TYR A 496 4.02 -10.43 -5.29
CA TYR A 496 4.20 -9.17 -6.00
C TYR A 496 3.72 -9.30 -7.44
N PHE A 497 4.07 -10.37 -8.14
CA PHE A 497 3.62 -10.57 -9.52
C PHE A 497 2.11 -10.77 -9.61
N ASN A 498 1.50 -11.51 -8.67
CA ASN A 498 0.06 -11.72 -8.63
C ASN A 498 -0.72 -10.42 -8.37
N LEU A 499 -0.22 -9.54 -7.50
CA LEU A 499 -0.92 -8.30 -7.11
C LEU A 499 -0.56 -7.09 -7.98
N PHE A 500 0.72 -6.94 -8.32
CA PHE A 500 1.29 -5.73 -8.93
C PHE A 500 1.99 -5.99 -10.27
N GLY A 501 2.18 -7.26 -10.68
CA GLY A 501 2.89 -7.61 -11.91
C GLY A 501 2.23 -7.05 -13.16
N LEU A 502 0.91 -7.17 -13.27
CA LEU A 502 0.14 -6.61 -14.39
C LEU A 502 0.25 -5.08 -14.44
N PHE A 503 0.14 -4.40 -13.30
CA PHE A 503 0.34 -2.96 -13.21
C PHE A 503 1.75 -2.57 -13.67
N THR A 504 2.78 -3.28 -13.19
CA THR A 504 4.18 -3.04 -13.55
C THR A 504 4.40 -3.15 -15.05
N ALA A 505 3.86 -4.20 -15.68
CA ALA A 505 3.95 -4.42 -17.12
C ALA A 505 3.23 -3.33 -17.91
N ILE A 506 1.94 -3.08 -17.62
CA ILE A 506 1.14 -2.08 -18.35
C ILE A 506 1.73 -0.68 -18.19
N ALA A 507 2.10 -0.28 -16.98
CA ALA A 507 2.65 1.05 -16.71
C ALA A 507 3.96 1.27 -17.48
N THR A 508 4.85 0.28 -17.47
CA THR A 508 6.14 0.35 -18.18
C THR A 508 5.92 0.41 -19.70
N THR A 509 5.10 -0.48 -20.26
CA THR A 509 4.82 -0.52 -21.71
C THR A 509 4.11 0.76 -22.17
N PHE A 510 3.11 1.22 -21.42
CA PHE A 510 2.38 2.45 -21.75
C PHE A 510 3.30 3.67 -21.75
N CYS A 511 4.11 3.86 -20.70
CA CYS A 511 5.02 5.00 -20.62
C CYS A 511 6.11 4.94 -21.71
N TYR A 512 6.61 3.75 -22.02
CA TYR A 512 7.55 3.55 -23.12
C TYR A 512 6.95 3.91 -24.49
N CYS A 513 5.78 3.36 -24.81
CA CYS A 513 5.07 3.63 -26.06
C CYS A 513 4.67 5.10 -26.20
N LEU A 514 4.19 5.73 -25.13
CA LEU A 514 3.84 7.15 -25.11
C LEU A 514 5.07 8.02 -25.36
N SER A 515 6.20 7.70 -24.73
CA SER A 515 7.45 8.45 -24.93
C SER A 515 7.95 8.32 -26.37
N LEU A 516 7.84 7.12 -26.96
CA LEU A 516 8.19 6.88 -28.35
C LEU A 516 7.26 7.66 -29.31
N PHE A 517 5.94 7.64 -29.04
CA PHE A 517 4.97 8.41 -29.82
C PHE A 517 5.25 9.91 -29.77
N LEU A 518 5.51 10.46 -28.58
CA LEU A 518 5.82 11.89 -28.42
C LEU A 518 7.10 12.28 -29.14
N LYS A 519 8.13 11.44 -29.09
CA LYS A 519 9.37 11.66 -29.83
C LYS A 519 9.13 11.69 -31.35
N LEU A 520 8.30 10.79 -31.87
CA LEU A 520 7.95 10.72 -33.29
C LEU A 520 7.11 11.93 -33.75
N VAL A 521 6.16 12.39 -32.93
CA VAL A 521 5.25 13.48 -33.31
C VAL A 521 5.88 14.85 -33.08
N LEU A 522 6.44 15.09 -31.89
CA LEU A 522 6.93 16.41 -31.47
C LEU A 522 8.39 16.68 -31.87
N HIS A 523 9.10 15.68 -32.42
CA HIS A 523 10.53 15.77 -32.77
C HIS A 523 11.39 16.36 -31.63
N SER A 524 10.98 16.12 -30.39
CA SER A 524 11.57 16.71 -29.19
C SER A 524 11.87 15.61 -28.18
N ASP A 525 13.06 15.64 -27.59
CA ASP A 525 13.46 14.75 -26.48
C ASP A 525 12.91 15.25 -25.13
N ALA A 526 11.94 16.17 -25.12
CA ALA A 526 11.33 16.70 -23.91
C ALA A 526 10.27 15.76 -23.32
N SER A 527 10.35 15.51 -22.01
CA SER A 527 9.27 14.89 -21.24
C SER A 527 8.02 15.76 -21.24
N ILE A 528 6.83 15.13 -21.08
CA ILE A 528 5.55 15.84 -20.99
C ILE A 528 5.57 16.79 -19.79
N LEU A 529 6.18 16.36 -18.68
CA LEU A 529 6.33 17.21 -17.50
C LEU A 529 7.12 18.48 -17.81
N ALA A 530 8.18 18.38 -18.62
CA ALA A 530 8.95 19.53 -19.07
C ALA A 530 8.14 20.42 -20.02
N TYR A 531 7.31 19.84 -20.88
CA TYR A 531 6.40 20.59 -21.75
C TYR A 531 5.35 21.37 -20.93
N LEU A 532 4.71 20.71 -19.95
CA LEU A 532 3.73 21.32 -19.03
C LEU A 532 4.35 22.45 -18.21
N PHE A 533 5.54 22.24 -17.63
CA PHE A 533 6.22 23.29 -16.86
C PHE A 533 6.76 24.43 -17.72
N SER A 534 7.04 24.19 -19.01
CA SER A 534 7.41 25.24 -19.96
C SER A 534 6.21 26.04 -20.51
N GLY A 535 4.99 25.76 -20.06
CA GLY A 535 3.78 26.43 -20.55
C GLY A 535 3.50 26.20 -22.04
N GLY A 536 4.00 25.09 -22.60
CA GLY A 536 3.85 24.76 -24.03
C GLY A 536 4.76 25.54 -24.99
N GLN A 537 5.71 26.35 -24.49
CA GLN A 537 6.66 27.10 -25.32
C GLN A 537 7.95 26.30 -25.60
N THR A 538 7.84 25.06 -26.05
CA THR A 538 9.03 24.27 -26.41
C THR A 538 9.73 24.74 -27.69
N GLN A 539 9.06 25.49 -28.57
CA GLN A 539 9.65 25.98 -29.81
C GLN A 539 10.43 27.31 -29.70
N LEU A 540 10.17 28.14 -28.69
CA LEU A 540 10.97 29.37 -28.49
C LEU A 540 12.23 29.12 -27.63
N ALA A 541 12.18 28.25 -26.62
CA ALA A 541 13.32 27.97 -25.75
C ALA A 541 14.42 27.12 -26.40
N ALA A 542 14.12 26.38 -27.48
CA ALA A 542 15.13 25.64 -28.24
C ALA A 542 16.08 26.55 -29.06
N ASN A 543 15.66 27.79 -29.34
CA ASN A 543 16.39 28.72 -30.20
C ASN A 543 16.91 29.99 -29.49
N THR A 544 16.57 30.23 -28.22
CA THR A 544 17.07 31.41 -27.50
C THR A 544 17.45 31.07 -26.07
N GLY A 545 18.75 30.91 -25.82
CA GLY A 545 19.40 31.70 -24.78
C GLY A 545 19.97 31.05 -23.52
N CYS A 546 20.02 29.72 -23.37
CA CYS A 546 21.15 29.11 -22.66
C CYS A 546 22.16 28.77 -23.75
N LYS A 547 23.33 29.41 -23.77
CA LYS A 547 24.31 29.12 -24.82
C LYS A 547 24.65 27.63 -24.74
N ARG A 548 24.97 27.03 -25.88
CA ARG A 548 25.36 25.62 -26.03
C ARG A 548 26.44 25.13 -25.05
N GLY A 549 27.14 26.03 -24.33
CA GLY A 549 28.23 25.76 -23.39
C GLY A 549 27.95 24.65 -22.38
N PHE A 550 27.02 24.82 -21.43
CA PHE A 550 26.84 23.83 -20.35
C PHE A 550 26.42 22.44 -20.85
N ALA A 551 25.49 22.36 -21.81
CA ALA A 551 25.07 21.09 -22.39
C ALA A 551 26.20 20.42 -23.21
N VAL A 552 27.03 21.20 -23.91
CA VAL A 552 28.22 20.71 -24.62
C VAL A 552 29.26 20.21 -23.62
N VAL A 553 29.51 20.94 -22.54
CA VAL A 553 30.42 20.54 -21.45
C VAL A 553 30.00 19.19 -20.88
N LEU A 554 28.71 18.98 -20.60
CA LEU A 554 28.20 17.70 -20.11
C LEU A 554 28.32 16.56 -21.14
N HIS A 555 28.06 16.84 -22.42
CA HIS A 555 28.18 15.84 -23.49
C HIS A 555 29.64 15.40 -23.70
N GLU A 556 30.58 16.33 -23.67
CA GLU A 556 32.02 16.08 -23.85
C GLU A 556 32.71 15.58 -22.57
N SER A 557 31.99 15.57 -21.44
CA SER A 557 32.50 15.07 -20.17
C SER A 557 32.81 13.57 -20.23
N ARG A 558 33.76 13.16 -19.38
CA ARG A 558 34.09 11.75 -19.14
C ARG A 558 32.92 10.97 -18.53
N LEU A 559 31.91 11.66 -17.99
CA LEU A 559 30.67 11.07 -17.47
C LEU A 559 29.72 10.62 -18.60
N SER A 560 29.99 11.01 -19.86
CA SER A 560 29.27 10.54 -21.07
C SER A 560 27.75 10.70 -20.98
N PHE A 561 27.28 11.89 -20.59
CA PHE A 561 25.85 12.18 -20.63
C PHE A 561 25.36 12.13 -22.08
N SER A 562 24.25 11.44 -22.33
CA SER A 562 23.62 11.46 -23.66
C SER A 562 23.16 12.87 -24.00
N THR A 563 23.13 13.20 -25.30
CA THR A 563 22.70 14.52 -25.81
C THR A 563 21.35 14.95 -25.25
N ALA A 564 20.37 14.04 -25.21
CA ALA A 564 19.05 14.30 -24.63
C ALA A 564 19.11 14.64 -23.13
N VAL A 565 19.94 13.94 -22.36
CA VAL A 565 20.10 14.18 -20.92
C VAL A 565 20.86 15.48 -20.64
N ALA A 566 21.93 15.74 -21.38
CA ALA A 566 22.71 16.97 -21.27
C ALA A 566 21.86 18.20 -21.62
N GLN A 567 21.06 18.12 -22.68
CA GLN A 567 20.11 19.17 -23.04
C GLN A 567 19.02 19.33 -21.97
N GLN A 568 18.52 18.25 -21.38
CA GLN A 568 17.52 18.34 -20.31
C GLN A 568 18.08 19.02 -19.06
N LEU A 569 19.34 18.73 -18.70
CA LEU A 569 20.05 19.33 -17.57
C LEU A 569 20.39 20.81 -17.81
N GLY A 570 20.77 21.16 -19.04
CA GLY A 570 21.12 22.52 -19.46
C GLY A 570 19.94 23.36 -19.97
N ARG A 571 18.69 22.97 -19.69
CA ARG A 571 17.52 23.80 -20.02
C ARG A 571 17.47 25.01 -19.07
N ALA A 572 17.56 26.21 -19.64
CA ALA A 572 17.23 27.44 -18.94
C ALA A 572 15.78 27.38 -18.43
N LYS A 573 15.56 27.83 -17.19
CA LYS A 573 14.24 27.74 -16.53
C LYS A 573 13.61 29.11 -16.26
N VAL A 574 14.39 30.10 -15.80
CA VAL A 574 13.94 31.48 -15.52
C VAL A 574 15.12 32.42 -15.82
N ASN A 575 14.86 33.54 -16.50
CA ASN A 575 15.87 34.56 -16.88
C ASN A 575 17.03 34.04 -17.75
N LEU A 576 16.79 33.03 -18.59
CA LEU A 576 17.82 32.42 -19.47
C LEU A 576 18.97 31.70 -18.74
N LEU A 577 18.91 31.60 -17.41
CA LEU A 577 19.89 30.88 -16.59
C LEU A 577 19.38 29.47 -16.22
N CYS A 578 20.33 28.53 -16.13
CA CYS A 578 20.16 27.24 -15.47
C CYS A 578 20.07 27.45 -13.96
N GLU A 579 18.98 26.97 -13.39
CA GLU A 579 18.66 27.13 -11.97
C GLU A 579 19.59 26.27 -11.08
N SER A 580 20.40 26.93 -10.26
CA SER A 580 21.33 26.30 -9.29
C SER A 580 20.67 25.23 -8.41
N ALA A 581 19.45 25.48 -7.92
CA ALA A 581 18.71 24.49 -7.12
C ALA A 581 18.40 23.20 -7.91
N SER A 582 18.09 23.32 -9.19
CA SER A 582 17.87 22.17 -10.07
C SER A 582 19.16 21.41 -10.33
N LEU A 583 20.25 22.13 -10.59
CA LEU A 583 21.58 21.54 -10.79
C LEU A 583 22.06 20.83 -9.52
N ALA A 584 21.87 21.43 -8.34
CA ALA A 584 22.17 20.83 -7.06
C ALA A 584 21.38 19.55 -6.79
N SER A 585 20.09 19.50 -7.17
CA SER A 585 19.29 18.26 -7.05
C SER A 585 19.80 17.11 -7.94
N GLU A 586 20.54 17.44 -9.01
CA GLU A 586 21.23 16.46 -9.88
C GLU A 586 22.67 16.18 -9.41
N GLY A 587 23.10 16.84 -8.32
CA GLY A 587 24.38 16.62 -7.68
C GLY A 587 25.51 17.53 -8.08
N PHE A 588 25.23 18.58 -8.84
CA PHE A 588 26.25 19.54 -9.22
C PHE A 588 26.58 20.45 -8.03
N VAL A 589 27.87 20.65 -7.83
CA VAL A 589 28.45 21.51 -6.78
C VAL A 589 29.57 22.33 -7.39
N SER A 590 29.94 23.41 -6.72
CA SER A 590 31.15 24.16 -7.07
C SER A 590 32.32 23.66 -6.21
N LEU A 591 33.45 23.32 -6.84
CA LEU A 591 34.67 22.88 -6.17
C LEU A 591 35.72 23.97 -6.28
N VAL A 592 36.09 24.54 -5.14
CA VAL A 592 37.06 25.64 -5.08
C VAL A 592 38.43 25.06 -4.72
N TYR A 593 39.34 25.09 -5.69
CA TYR A 593 40.75 24.71 -5.56
C TYR A 593 41.62 25.98 -5.57
N GLY A 594 41.76 26.63 -4.42
CA GLY A 594 42.50 27.88 -4.30
C GLY A 594 41.89 28.97 -5.18
N GLN A 595 42.55 29.31 -6.29
CA GLN A 595 42.09 30.31 -7.26
C GLN A 595 41.13 29.77 -8.34
N TYR A 596 40.97 28.45 -8.45
CA TYR A 596 40.14 27.82 -9.47
C TYR A 596 38.78 27.42 -8.90
N GLU A 597 37.70 27.93 -9.48
CA GLU A 597 36.34 27.46 -9.24
C GLU A 597 35.94 26.49 -10.36
N VAL A 598 35.66 25.24 -10.02
CA VAL A 598 35.45 24.15 -10.99
C VAL A 598 34.08 23.51 -10.76
N LEU A 599 33.36 23.21 -11.84
CA LEU A 599 32.14 22.43 -11.78
C LEU A 599 32.47 21.01 -11.31
N GLY A 600 31.84 20.61 -10.20
CA GLY A 600 31.94 19.28 -9.65
C GLY A 600 30.62 18.54 -9.64
N THR A 601 30.71 17.23 -9.48
CA THR A 601 29.59 16.37 -9.11
C THR A 601 29.92 15.68 -7.80
N ILE A 602 28.93 15.53 -6.91
CA ILE A 602 29.12 14.78 -5.66
C ILE A 602 28.32 13.50 -5.71
N THR A 603 28.97 12.34 -5.59
CA THR A 603 28.30 11.03 -5.58
C THR A 603 28.66 10.31 -4.29
N TRP A 604 27.66 9.83 -3.54
CA TRP A 604 27.88 9.17 -2.24
C TRP A 604 28.66 10.02 -1.23
N GLY A 605 28.54 11.35 -1.33
CA GLY A 605 29.25 12.31 -0.48
C GLY A 605 30.68 12.61 -0.94
N VAL A 606 31.15 11.99 -2.03
CA VAL A 606 32.49 12.21 -2.56
C VAL A 606 32.42 13.18 -3.74
N PRO A 607 33.06 14.37 -3.65
CA PRO A 607 33.09 15.34 -4.74
C PRO A 607 34.15 14.97 -5.79
N TYR A 608 33.78 15.09 -7.06
CA TYR A 608 34.68 14.89 -8.20
C TYR A 608 34.52 16.03 -9.21
N PRO A 609 35.62 16.61 -9.74
CA PRO A 609 35.54 17.61 -10.79
C PRO A 609 35.01 16.99 -12.09
N VAL A 610 34.24 17.77 -12.86
CA VAL A 610 33.82 17.38 -14.21
C VAL A 610 35.00 17.59 -15.15
N LEU A 611 35.46 16.50 -15.75
CA LEU A 611 36.59 16.49 -16.69
C LEU A 611 36.13 16.07 -18.08
N ASN A 612 36.73 16.62 -19.13
CA ASN A 612 36.56 16.12 -20.50
C ASN A 612 37.37 14.83 -20.74
N ARG A 613 37.26 14.24 -21.94
CA ARG A 613 38.03 13.05 -22.33
C ARG A 613 39.55 13.27 -22.33
N HIS A 614 40.00 14.52 -22.45
CA HIS A 614 41.40 14.92 -22.44
C HIS A 614 41.93 15.20 -21.02
N GLY A 615 41.08 15.17 -19.98
CA GLY A 615 41.44 15.43 -18.59
C GLY A 615 41.44 16.90 -18.17
N HIS A 616 40.91 17.79 -19.00
CA HIS A 616 40.71 19.22 -18.71
C HIS A 616 39.46 19.42 -17.85
N ALA A 617 39.54 20.31 -16.88
CA ALA A 617 38.47 20.57 -15.93
C ALA A 617 37.52 21.67 -16.41
N ALA A 618 36.22 21.51 -16.10
CA ALA A 618 35.19 22.50 -16.40
C ALA A 618 35.24 23.64 -15.37
N VAL A 619 35.79 24.79 -15.74
CA VAL A 619 35.96 25.96 -14.86
C VAL A 619 34.71 26.85 -14.92
N ILE A 620 34.29 27.37 -13.77
CA ILE A 620 33.18 28.32 -13.64
C ILE A 620 33.76 29.74 -13.59
N GLN A 621 33.40 30.59 -14.55
CA GLN A 621 33.80 32.01 -14.58
C GLN A 621 32.60 32.87 -14.92
N ASN A 622 32.21 33.80 -14.05
CA ASN A 622 31.08 34.72 -14.27
C ASN A 622 29.79 34.01 -14.72
N ASN A 623 29.43 32.90 -14.05
CA ASN A 623 28.29 32.02 -14.37
C ASN A 623 28.40 31.23 -15.69
N VAL A 624 29.50 31.32 -16.43
CA VAL A 624 29.76 30.51 -17.62
C VAL A 624 30.61 29.30 -17.24
N VAL A 625 30.30 28.12 -17.80
CA VAL A 625 31.08 26.89 -17.61
C VAL A 625 31.71 26.46 -18.93
N GLU A 626 33.04 26.37 -18.94
CA GLU A 626 33.83 25.93 -20.10
C GLU A 626 35.02 25.08 -19.65
N TYR A 627 35.51 24.21 -20.54
CA TYR A 627 36.74 23.45 -20.27
C TYR A 627 37.96 24.33 -20.46
N ASP A 628 38.86 24.38 -19.47
CA ASP A 628 40.15 25.07 -19.59
C ASP A 628 41.27 24.03 -19.76
N ASP A 629 41.92 24.08 -20.93
CA ASP A 629 43.02 23.20 -21.31
C ASP A 629 44.23 23.29 -20.36
N LYS A 630 44.36 24.39 -19.61
CA LYS A 630 45.43 24.60 -18.63
C LYS A 630 45.14 23.96 -17.28
N VAL A 631 43.88 23.66 -16.99
CA VAL A 631 43.44 23.17 -15.68
C VAL A 631 43.16 21.67 -15.76
N THR A 632 44.09 20.86 -15.25
CA THR A 632 43.95 19.41 -15.17
C THR A 632 43.84 18.96 -13.71
N MET A 633 43.44 17.70 -13.50
CA MET A 633 43.39 17.11 -12.14
C MET A 633 44.74 17.21 -11.40
N LYS A 634 45.86 17.14 -12.12
CA LYS A 634 47.21 17.30 -11.55
C LYS A 634 47.45 18.73 -11.05
N VAL A 635 46.99 19.73 -11.80
CA VAL A 635 47.07 21.15 -11.40
C VAL A 635 46.19 21.42 -10.19
N LEU A 636 44.94 20.93 -10.20
CA LEU A 636 44.01 21.07 -9.09
C LEU A 636 44.54 20.44 -7.80
N SER A 637 45.01 19.19 -7.86
CA SER A 637 45.58 18.48 -6.71
C SER A 637 46.90 19.07 -6.20
N SER A 638 47.69 19.70 -7.07
CA SER A 638 48.90 20.43 -6.66
C SER A 638 48.59 21.75 -5.95
N THR A 639 47.39 22.32 -6.17
CA THR A 639 46.97 23.57 -5.55
C THR A 639 46.42 23.29 -4.14
N VAL A 640 45.47 22.36 -4.02
CA VAL A 640 44.88 21.95 -2.74
C VAL A 640 44.56 20.45 -2.76
N SER A 641 44.90 19.74 -1.70
CA SER A 641 44.65 18.30 -1.57
C SER A 641 43.17 17.94 -1.47
N TYR A 642 42.35 18.83 -0.89
CA TYR A 642 40.90 18.70 -0.77
C TYR A 642 40.21 20.02 -1.15
N PRO A 643 39.33 20.05 -2.16
CA PRO A 643 38.63 21.27 -2.54
C PRO A 643 37.63 21.70 -1.45
N PHE A 644 37.41 23.00 -1.34
CA PHE A 644 36.24 23.50 -0.61
C PHE A 644 34.99 23.28 -1.48
N VAL A 645 33.95 22.66 -0.91
CA VAL A 645 32.72 22.34 -1.62
C VAL A 645 31.69 23.43 -1.35
N ALA A 646 31.34 24.19 -2.40
CA ALA A 646 30.38 25.27 -2.38
C ALA A 646 29.12 24.93 -3.19
N GLY A 647 28.04 25.71 -2.99
CA GLY A 647 26.84 25.61 -3.80
C GLY A 647 27.10 26.09 -5.22
N VAL A 648 26.64 25.35 -6.23
CA VAL A 648 26.75 25.79 -7.63
C VAL A 648 25.97 27.10 -7.85
N PRO A 649 26.54 28.10 -8.55
CA PRO A 649 25.80 29.32 -8.91
C PRO A 649 24.76 29.04 -10.00
N ASP A 650 23.90 30.03 -10.28
CA ASP A 650 23.04 29.97 -11.48
C ASP A 650 23.95 30.09 -12.73
N LEU A 651 23.79 29.21 -13.71
CA LEU A 651 24.72 29.07 -14.86
C LEU A 651 24.11 29.53 -16.19
N GLU A 652 24.92 30.05 -17.11
CA GLU A 652 24.54 30.47 -18.49
C GLU A 652 24.64 29.38 -19.57
#